data_AF-G3P5I3-F1
#
_entry.id   AF-G3P5I3-F1
#
_cell.length_a   1.000
_cell.length_b   1.000
_cell.length_c   1.000
_cell.angle_alpha   90.00
_cell.angle_beta   90.00
_cell.angle_gamma   90.00
#
_symmetry.space_group_name_H-M   'P 1'
#
loop_
_entity.id
_entity.type
_entity.pdbx_description
1 polymer ?
#
loop_
_entity_poly.entity_id
_entity_poly.type
_entity_poly.pdbx_seq_one_letter_code
_entity_poly.pdbx_strand_id
1 'polypeptide(L)'
;MELSLYTTAVAAASAEFKATVSPSLPADYQVAQLLKSDISMRTTISPSVSTHVYAVMGVNTAFLQAVLMSRAKVHTLLPAKLEARLDMIKGNFKLQLLPLKGVSKIASARVETFAIARNVEDLAAAKITPMVPSAVEVSRGTFSSKMSRVASSVASSISASSEILGGNAQSTLRSRAIQKRMCAESLTFGIKACSELQSRNATFIKDCPLYSMIGEHSFLVEISPAAGPAVERIEIEIQVGEQAAEKIIKVINMSEEDDLLGDKNILMKLKKILAPGHKNRTSSSSSSSSAKTSSSRSSKSSSASSKSSSSSSSSRRSKVSSSSSSSSSRRPSLSSRGSSSNSSSSSSRRSKVSSSSRSSSNSSSSSSSSSSSSSRITYRTKQQLNAMNFTKDHIHQHADSRERANGKSSAHSFENIYNRAKYLSYTLNPAVTILIRAVRADDQVQGYQVAAYVDRANERLQIVFASLEQNNHWRICADGVKLSDHKLMAKLAWGLECKEYSTEITAETGRIGEDAAVRMKITWEKLPESMKRFAKRLSDFLSRYTTRFGITQAKVQNVRNEIKLSVAAASEKTLNVVLKTPKRTFYKLGITIPISLPIGDAAAELKPYENNLAAKFIYMITKANAAECSMVKDTLTTFDKREHRIEMPHSCFQVMAQDCTEELKFIVLLKRDQSKKENWIYVKIDNVEVELYPKDGAIKAKVNGVELSKLPYDQPEGKFNIKKSSEGISVFAPRFGLQEVYFDLASVKVQIVDWMRSKTCGLCGTADGEIRKEFETPNKRQTENAVSFAHSWVLPGKSCRDASECYMNLESVKLEKQVVIHGQQSKCYSVEPVLRCLPGCVAVRTTTVNVAFHCVPAASNLNRSEGQSSIFEKSADIRETAEAHVACRCSAQCA
;
A
#
# COMPACT_ATOMS: atom_id res chain seq x y z
N MET A 1 -29.87 -19.33 -10.74
CA MET A 1 -29.55 -18.98 -9.34
C MET A 1 -28.93 -17.59 -9.37
N GLU A 2 -29.47 -16.65 -8.60
CA GLU A 2 -28.95 -15.30 -8.46
C GLU A 2 -27.97 -15.25 -7.28
N LEU A 3 -26.80 -14.66 -7.52
CA LEU A 3 -25.84 -14.24 -6.51
C LEU A 3 -25.45 -12.80 -6.89
N SER A 4 -25.94 -11.81 -6.16
CA SER A 4 -25.83 -10.41 -6.58
C SER A 4 -25.70 -9.46 -5.40
N LEU A 5 -24.96 -8.37 -5.63
CA LEU A 5 -24.71 -7.33 -4.64
C LEU A 5 -25.06 -5.97 -5.27
N TYR A 6 -26.22 -5.43 -4.90
CA TYR A 6 -26.67 -4.13 -5.37
C TYR A 6 -26.31 -3.07 -4.33
N THR A 7 -25.67 -1.99 -4.76
CA THR A 7 -25.38 -0.83 -3.90
C THR A 7 -25.90 0.43 -4.56
N THR A 8 -26.73 1.19 -3.86
CA THR A 8 -27.12 2.54 -4.24
C THR A 8 -26.68 3.52 -3.15
N ALA A 9 -26.08 4.63 -3.54
CA ALA A 9 -25.62 5.67 -2.64
C ALA A 9 -26.07 7.04 -3.15
N VAL A 10 -26.60 7.86 -2.25
CA VAL A 10 -26.88 9.27 -2.49
C VAL A 10 -26.02 10.07 -1.53
N ALA A 11 -25.13 10.89 -2.07
CA ALA A 11 -24.36 11.86 -1.31
C ALA A 11 -24.89 13.26 -1.62
N ALA A 12 -25.11 14.07 -0.60
CA ALA A 12 -25.51 15.46 -0.73
C ALA A 12 -24.71 16.30 0.26
N ALA A 13 -24.08 17.37 -0.22
CA ALA A 13 -23.36 18.33 0.59
C ALA A 13 -23.83 19.73 0.25
N SER A 14 -24.37 20.46 1.24
CA SER A 14 -24.52 21.91 1.13
C SER A 14 -23.29 22.59 1.73
N ALA A 15 -22.88 23.68 1.09
CA ALA A 15 -21.80 24.55 1.56
C ALA A 15 -22.21 26.00 1.33
N GLU A 16 -22.47 26.74 2.40
CA GLU A 16 -22.56 28.20 2.35
C GLU A 16 -21.14 28.76 2.58
N PHE A 17 -20.66 29.61 1.68
CA PHE A 17 -19.31 30.15 1.71
C PHE A 17 -19.35 31.68 1.58
N LYS A 18 -18.72 32.37 2.52
CA LYS A 18 -18.52 33.82 2.52
C LYS A 18 -17.05 34.10 2.80
N ALA A 19 -16.35 34.73 1.87
CA ALA A 19 -14.97 35.15 2.06
C ALA A 19 -14.77 36.62 1.71
N THR A 20 -13.84 37.26 2.41
CA THR A 20 -13.39 38.63 2.14
C THR A 20 -11.87 38.64 2.09
N VAL A 21 -11.32 39.29 1.08
CA VAL A 21 -9.87 39.41 0.84
C VAL A 21 -9.46 40.87 0.97
N SER A 22 -8.42 41.13 1.75
CA SER A 22 -7.86 42.46 2.00
C SER A 22 -6.37 42.49 1.66
N PRO A 23 -5.88 43.43 0.83
CA PRO A 23 -6.64 44.43 0.06
C PRO A 23 -7.50 43.79 -1.04
N SER A 24 -8.46 44.56 -1.58
CA SER A 24 -9.31 44.13 -2.69
C SER A 24 -8.49 43.82 -3.95
N LEU A 25 -8.70 42.65 -4.53
CA LEU A 25 -7.99 42.19 -5.73
C LEU A 25 -8.44 42.96 -6.97
N PRO A 26 -7.52 43.30 -7.90
CA PRO A 26 -7.88 43.85 -9.21
C PRO A 26 -8.54 42.79 -10.11
N ALA A 27 -9.18 43.23 -11.20
CA ALA A 27 -9.90 42.34 -12.11
C ALA A 27 -8.98 41.31 -12.82
N ASP A 28 -7.70 41.66 -12.98
CA ASP A 28 -6.63 40.91 -13.63
C ASP A 28 -5.63 40.30 -12.62
N TYR A 29 -6.09 39.97 -11.41
CA TYR A 29 -5.21 39.45 -10.36
C TYR A 29 -4.55 38.12 -10.72
N GLN A 30 -3.27 37.99 -10.36
CA GLN A 30 -2.56 36.71 -10.40
C GLN A 30 -2.76 35.96 -9.08
N VAL A 31 -2.90 34.62 -9.11
CA VAL A 31 -3.06 33.77 -7.91
C VAL A 31 -1.93 34.00 -6.87
N ALA A 32 -0.72 34.33 -7.32
CA ALA A 32 0.40 34.67 -6.46
C ALA A 32 0.17 35.92 -5.58
N GLN A 33 -0.76 36.82 -5.94
CA GLN A 33 -1.12 37.99 -5.14
C GLN A 33 -1.92 37.62 -3.88
N LEU A 34 -2.62 36.48 -3.87
CA LEU A 34 -3.30 35.96 -2.66
C LEU A 34 -2.30 35.63 -1.53
N LEU A 35 -1.04 35.33 -1.87
CA LEU A 35 0.04 35.13 -0.90
C LEU A 35 0.44 36.43 -0.16
N LYS A 36 -0.12 37.59 -0.57
CA LYS A 36 0.10 38.92 0.02
C LYS A 36 -1.20 39.52 0.56
N SER A 37 -2.18 38.70 0.91
CA SER A 37 -3.49 39.14 1.39
C SER A 37 -3.83 38.56 2.76
N ASP A 38 -4.69 39.27 3.50
CA ASP A 38 -5.44 38.74 4.64
C ASP A 38 -6.79 38.23 4.13
N ILE A 39 -7.03 36.92 4.29
CA ILE A 39 -8.22 36.24 3.80
C ILE A 39 -9.05 35.80 5.00
N SER A 40 -10.24 36.38 5.16
CA SER A 40 -11.23 35.92 6.13
C SER A 40 -12.30 35.09 5.42
N MET A 41 -12.69 33.97 6.03
CA MET A 41 -13.62 33.00 5.48
C MET A 41 -14.58 32.51 6.57
N ARG A 42 -15.88 32.51 6.27
CA ARG A 42 -16.93 31.87 7.08
C ARG A 42 -17.63 30.85 6.20
N THR A 43 -17.68 29.60 6.66
CA THR A 43 -18.36 28.53 5.93
C THR A 43 -19.22 27.64 6.83
N THR A 44 -20.39 27.26 6.33
CA THR A 44 -21.26 26.26 6.95
C THR A 44 -21.39 25.11 5.96
N ILE A 45 -20.91 23.94 6.34
CA ILE A 45 -20.96 22.71 5.51
C ILE A 45 -21.86 21.67 6.17
N SER A 46 -22.66 20.97 5.36
CA SER A 46 -23.49 19.86 5.81
C SER A 46 -23.42 18.66 4.84
N PRO A 47 -22.27 17.95 4.81
CA PRO A 47 -22.16 16.69 4.10
C PRO A 47 -23.03 15.61 4.73
N SER A 48 -23.78 14.92 3.88
CA SER A 48 -24.63 13.79 4.20
C SER A 48 -24.47 12.67 3.16
N VAL A 49 -24.54 11.42 3.62
CA VAL A 49 -24.54 10.25 2.73
C VAL A 49 -25.62 9.28 3.20
N SER A 50 -26.36 8.72 2.26
CA SER A 50 -27.31 7.63 2.48
C SER A 50 -27.00 6.51 1.50
N THR A 51 -26.64 5.35 2.02
CA THR A 51 -26.24 4.17 1.23
C THR A 51 -27.12 2.98 1.59
N HIS A 52 -27.72 2.37 0.57
CA HIS A 52 -28.43 1.10 0.67
C HIS A 52 -27.64 0.02 -0.06
N VAL A 53 -27.33 -1.08 0.64
CA VAL A 53 -26.69 -2.27 0.08
C VAL A 53 -27.65 -3.46 0.22
N TYR A 54 -27.81 -4.24 -0.84
CA TYR A 54 -28.61 -5.45 -0.88
C TYR A 54 -27.75 -6.61 -1.39
N ALA A 55 -27.42 -7.56 -0.51
CA ALA A 55 -26.81 -8.83 -0.89
C ALA A 55 -27.92 -9.87 -1.08
N VAL A 56 -27.98 -10.49 -2.26
CA VAL A 56 -29.07 -11.37 -2.69
C VAL A 56 -28.50 -12.74 -3.08
N MET A 57 -29.13 -13.81 -2.60
CA MET A 57 -28.80 -15.20 -2.90
C MET A 57 -30.07 -16.04 -3.05
N GLY A 58 -30.31 -16.64 -4.22
CA GLY A 58 -31.42 -17.59 -4.38
C GLY A 58 -31.89 -17.83 -5.81
N VAL A 59 -33.20 -17.93 -6.00
CA VAL A 59 -33.85 -18.13 -7.31
C VAL A 59 -34.60 -16.87 -7.69
N ASN A 60 -34.35 -16.40 -8.91
CA ASN A 60 -35.03 -15.27 -9.52
C ASN A 60 -35.36 -15.68 -10.97
N THR A 61 -36.63 -15.63 -11.32
CA THR A 61 -37.17 -15.94 -12.66
C THR A 61 -38.11 -14.80 -13.07
N ALA A 62 -38.60 -14.81 -14.31
CA ALA A 62 -39.55 -13.80 -14.80
C ALA A 62 -40.84 -13.68 -13.94
N PHE A 63 -41.23 -14.73 -13.21
CA PHE A 63 -42.48 -14.79 -12.46
C PHE A 63 -42.30 -14.92 -10.95
N LEU A 64 -41.18 -15.47 -10.47
CA LEU A 64 -41.00 -15.79 -9.04
C LEU A 64 -39.59 -15.45 -8.56
N GLN A 65 -39.53 -14.72 -7.45
CA GLN A 65 -38.30 -14.47 -6.72
C GLN A 65 -38.40 -15.10 -5.31
N ALA A 66 -37.52 -16.07 -5.05
CA ALA A 66 -37.34 -16.75 -3.77
C ALA A 66 -35.86 -16.64 -3.35
N VAL A 67 -35.55 -15.66 -2.51
CA VAL A 67 -34.18 -15.26 -2.20
C VAL A 67 -33.96 -15.01 -0.71
N LEU A 68 -32.77 -15.35 -0.23
CA LEU A 68 -32.18 -14.76 0.97
C LEU A 68 -31.66 -13.37 0.59
N MET A 69 -32.06 -12.35 1.33
CA MET A 69 -31.63 -10.97 1.14
C MET A 69 -31.12 -10.37 2.45
N SER A 70 -29.91 -9.79 2.42
CA SER A 70 -29.40 -8.95 3.49
C SER A 70 -29.39 -7.50 3.03
N ARG A 71 -30.10 -6.64 3.77
CA ARG A 71 -30.25 -5.22 3.49
C ARG A 71 -29.49 -4.41 4.53
N ALA A 72 -28.46 -3.69 4.11
CA ALA A 72 -27.80 -2.68 4.93
C ALA A 72 -28.28 -1.28 4.51
N LYS A 73 -28.70 -0.47 5.48
CA LYS A 73 -28.89 0.98 5.34
C LYS A 73 -27.83 1.68 6.17
N VAL A 74 -27.10 2.61 5.59
CA VAL A 74 -26.12 3.46 6.27
C VAL A 74 -26.49 4.90 6.00
N HIS A 75 -26.61 5.72 7.04
CA HIS A 75 -26.83 7.15 6.91
C HIS A 75 -25.85 7.91 7.81
N THR A 76 -25.15 8.89 7.23
CA THR A 76 -24.22 9.77 7.93
C THR A 76 -24.56 11.23 7.62
N LEU A 77 -24.33 12.09 8.62
CA LEU A 77 -24.55 13.53 8.57
C LEU A 77 -23.49 14.19 9.45
N LEU A 78 -22.59 14.97 8.86
CA LEU A 78 -21.44 15.57 9.55
C LEU A 78 -21.39 17.09 9.32
N PRO A 79 -22.34 17.85 9.90
CA PRO A 79 -22.37 19.29 9.72
C PRO A 79 -21.21 19.92 10.50
N ALA A 80 -20.67 21.01 9.95
CA ALA A 80 -19.66 21.84 10.62
C ALA A 80 -19.88 23.31 10.25
N LYS A 81 -19.70 24.21 11.22
CA LYS A 81 -19.61 25.65 11.00
C LYS A 81 -18.21 26.10 11.37
N LEU A 82 -17.53 26.73 10.42
CA LEU A 82 -16.11 27.04 10.47
C LEU A 82 -15.90 28.52 10.15
N GLU A 83 -15.02 29.17 10.89
CA GLU A 83 -14.52 30.51 10.59
C GLU A 83 -13.00 30.45 10.53
N ALA A 84 -12.39 31.00 9.49
CA ALA A 84 -10.96 30.98 9.27
C ALA A 84 -10.45 32.38 8.90
N ARG A 85 -9.22 32.69 9.31
CA ARG A 85 -8.47 33.87 8.87
C ARG A 85 -7.05 33.44 8.54
N LEU A 86 -6.56 33.88 7.39
CA LEU A 86 -5.23 33.57 6.87
C LEU A 86 -4.54 34.90 6.54
N ASP A 87 -3.73 35.41 7.47
CA ASP A 87 -2.83 36.54 7.25
C ASP A 87 -1.51 35.98 6.69
N MET A 88 -1.43 35.89 5.35
CA MET A 88 -0.28 35.33 4.64
C MET A 88 0.99 36.16 4.83
N ILE A 89 0.85 37.46 5.12
CA ILE A 89 1.96 38.39 5.31
C ILE A 89 2.62 38.16 6.67
N LYS A 90 1.80 38.06 7.74
CA LYS A 90 2.30 37.81 9.10
C LYS A 90 2.49 36.33 9.43
N GLY A 91 2.10 35.42 8.54
CA GLY A 91 2.13 33.98 8.79
C GLY A 91 1.22 33.54 9.95
N ASN A 92 0.10 34.26 10.17
CA ASN A 92 -0.89 33.92 11.19
C ASN A 92 -2.11 33.25 10.53
N PHE A 93 -2.40 32.02 10.95
CA PHE A 93 -3.52 31.24 10.45
C PHE A 93 -4.39 30.83 11.63
N LYS A 94 -5.65 31.26 11.63
CA LYS A 94 -6.59 31.02 12.71
C LYS A 94 -7.83 30.32 12.18
N LEU A 95 -8.14 29.15 12.69
CA LEU A 95 -9.33 28.36 12.37
C LEU A 95 -10.16 28.16 13.64
N GLN A 96 -11.45 28.46 13.56
CA GLN A 96 -12.42 28.32 14.63
C GLN A 96 -13.53 27.36 14.20
N LEU A 97 -13.74 26.29 14.97
CA LEU A 97 -14.89 25.40 14.84
C LEU A 97 -15.96 25.86 15.83
N LEU A 98 -17.15 26.19 15.32
CA LEU A 98 -18.26 26.66 16.13
C LEU A 98 -19.22 25.52 16.51
N PRO A 99 -19.78 25.51 17.73
CA PRO A 99 -20.70 24.49 18.19
C PRO A 99 -22.02 24.55 17.41
N LEU A 100 -22.55 23.39 17.06
CA LEU A 100 -23.81 23.25 16.36
C LEU A 100 -24.92 22.87 17.33
N LYS A 101 -26.04 23.59 17.27
CA LYS A 101 -27.24 23.31 18.07
C LYS A 101 -28.13 22.32 17.31
N GLY A 102 -28.60 21.27 18.00
CA GLY A 102 -29.67 20.38 17.51
C GLY A 102 -29.25 19.11 16.75
N VAL A 103 -27.97 18.91 16.40
CA VAL A 103 -27.51 17.68 15.73
C VAL A 103 -26.67 16.83 16.68
N SER A 104 -27.23 15.70 17.13
CA SER A 104 -26.53 14.71 17.95
C SER A 104 -26.19 13.43 17.18
N LYS A 105 -27.09 12.94 16.33
CA LYS A 105 -26.92 11.68 15.57
C LYS A 105 -26.13 11.94 14.29
N ILE A 106 -24.86 11.53 14.25
CA ILE A 106 -23.96 11.76 13.11
C ILE A 106 -23.79 10.55 12.19
N ALA A 107 -24.03 9.34 12.70
CA ALA A 107 -24.01 8.12 11.90
C ALA A 107 -25.00 7.10 12.45
N SER A 108 -25.68 6.41 11.54
CA SER A 108 -26.49 5.24 11.84
C SER A 108 -26.29 4.17 10.75
N ALA A 109 -26.27 2.91 11.15
CA ALA A 109 -26.30 1.78 10.25
C ALA A 109 -27.29 0.74 10.77
N ARG A 110 -28.10 0.16 9.88
CA ARG A 110 -29.00 -0.95 10.20
C ARG A 110 -28.84 -2.04 9.14
N VAL A 111 -28.58 -3.27 9.57
CA VAL A 111 -28.47 -4.44 8.70
C VAL A 111 -29.55 -5.44 9.11
N GLU A 112 -30.35 -5.88 8.14
CA GLU A 112 -31.45 -6.83 8.34
C GLU A 112 -31.30 -7.99 7.35
N THR A 113 -31.41 -9.23 7.80
CA THR A 113 -31.38 -10.42 6.94
C THR A 113 -32.71 -11.16 6.98
N PHE A 114 -33.33 -11.32 5.82
CA PHE A 114 -34.65 -11.92 5.65
C PHE A 114 -34.70 -12.79 4.38
N ALA A 115 -35.59 -13.76 4.36
CA ALA A 115 -35.99 -14.46 3.13
C ALA A 115 -37.20 -13.75 2.52
N ILE A 116 -37.17 -13.54 1.21
CA ILE A 116 -38.30 -13.04 0.42
C ILE A 116 -38.80 -14.17 -0.48
N ALA A 117 -40.12 -14.37 -0.50
CA ALA A 117 -40.82 -15.09 -1.56
C ALA A 117 -41.92 -14.19 -2.14
N ARG A 118 -41.83 -13.87 -3.44
CA ARG A 118 -42.79 -12.98 -4.12
C ARG A 118 -43.01 -13.33 -5.59
N ASN A 119 -44.16 -12.95 -6.12
CA ASN A 119 -44.34 -12.77 -7.57
C ASN A 119 -43.53 -11.54 -8.00
N VAL A 120 -42.95 -11.56 -9.20
CA VAL A 120 -42.22 -10.42 -9.76
C VAL A 120 -43.20 -9.36 -10.31
N GLU A 121 -44.38 -9.77 -10.75
CA GLU A 121 -45.46 -8.89 -11.24
C GLU A 121 -46.19 -8.18 -10.10
N ASP A 122 -46.28 -8.80 -8.92
CA ASP A 122 -46.86 -8.22 -7.70
C ASP A 122 -45.81 -8.16 -6.57
N LEU A 123 -45.07 -7.04 -6.55
CA LEU A 123 -44.07 -6.75 -5.54
C LEU A 123 -44.68 -6.44 -4.15
N ALA A 124 -45.98 -6.15 -4.06
CA ALA A 124 -46.67 -5.80 -2.83
C ALA A 124 -47.10 -7.06 -2.04
N ALA A 125 -47.46 -8.14 -2.71
CA ALA A 125 -47.75 -9.45 -2.10
C ALA A 125 -46.52 -10.22 -1.58
N ALA A 126 -45.37 -9.56 -1.44
CA ALA A 126 -44.12 -10.18 -1.03
C ALA A 126 -44.16 -10.71 0.42
N LYS A 127 -43.93 -12.01 0.60
CA LYS A 127 -43.76 -12.63 1.93
C LYS A 127 -42.31 -12.46 2.37
N ILE A 128 -42.10 -11.69 3.45
CA ILE A 128 -40.79 -11.40 4.02
C ILE A 128 -40.70 -12.05 5.41
N THR A 129 -39.74 -12.96 5.59
CA THR A 129 -39.51 -13.69 6.85
C THR A 129 -38.13 -13.36 7.41
N PRO A 130 -37.98 -12.80 8.62
CA PRO A 130 -36.67 -12.53 9.22
C PRO A 130 -35.94 -13.85 9.52
N MET A 131 -34.63 -13.89 9.27
CA MET A 131 -33.82 -15.11 9.47
C MET A 131 -33.49 -15.41 10.94
N VAL A 132 -33.59 -14.40 11.80
CA VAL A 132 -33.46 -14.55 13.26
C VAL A 132 -34.77 -14.08 13.89
N PRO A 133 -35.66 -14.99 14.33
CA PRO A 133 -36.96 -14.62 14.86
C PRO A 133 -36.85 -13.92 16.21
N SER A 134 -37.57 -12.82 16.39
CA SER A 134 -37.70 -12.09 17.64
C SER A 134 -38.66 -12.78 18.61
N ALA A 135 -38.26 -13.98 19.09
CA ALA A 135 -38.97 -14.82 20.06
C ALA A 135 -40.43 -15.16 19.67
N VAL A 136 -40.62 -16.26 18.94
CA VAL A 136 -41.95 -16.85 18.71
C VAL A 136 -42.29 -17.77 19.89
N GLU A 137 -43.35 -17.45 20.64
CA GLU A 137 -44.11 -18.46 21.36
C GLU A 137 -44.80 -19.34 20.31
N VAL A 138 -44.40 -20.61 20.22
CA VAL A 138 -44.96 -21.53 19.22
C VAL A 138 -46.33 -22.02 19.71
N SER A 139 -47.34 -21.18 19.52
CA SER A 139 -48.74 -21.61 19.58
C SER A 139 -48.98 -22.59 18.42
N ARG A 140 -49.33 -23.83 18.78
CA ARG A 140 -49.34 -24.99 17.88
C ARG A 140 -50.60 -24.98 17.00
N GLY A 141 -50.63 -24.10 16.00
CA GLY A 141 -51.68 -24.03 14.99
C GLY A 141 -51.69 -25.27 14.09
N THR A 142 -52.80 -26.02 14.12
CA THR A 142 -52.98 -27.27 13.36
C THR A 142 -53.07 -27.02 11.86
N PHE A 143 -51.96 -27.16 11.12
CA PHE A 143 -51.99 -27.15 9.66
C PHE A 143 -52.43 -28.50 9.07
N SER A 144 -53.37 -28.44 8.13
CA SER A 144 -54.09 -29.60 7.59
C SER A 144 -53.22 -30.57 6.80
N SER A 145 -53.52 -31.87 6.92
CA SER A 145 -52.72 -33.04 6.52
C SER A 145 -52.56 -33.28 5.00
N LYS A 146 -52.90 -32.31 4.14
CA LYS A 146 -52.80 -32.45 2.67
C LYS A 146 -51.48 -32.00 2.06
N MET A 147 -50.75 -31.05 2.66
CA MET A 147 -49.44 -30.62 2.12
C MET A 147 -48.28 -31.59 2.44
N SER A 148 -48.46 -32.47 3.43
CA SER A 148 -47.41 -33.38 3.91
C SER A 148 -46.90 -34.38 2.86
N ARG A 149 -47.75 -34.77 1.90
CA ARG A 149 -47.42 -35.79 0.88
C ARG A 149 -46.55 -35.27 -0.27
N VAL A 150 -46.58 -33.96 -0.55
CA VAL A 150 -45.76 -33.35 -1.60
C VAL A 150 -44.34 -33.06 -1.09
N ALA A 151 -44.19 -32.73 0.21
CA ALA A 151 -42.86 -32.57 0.81
C ALA A 151 -42.06 -33.89 0.82
N SER A 152 -42.72 -35.03 1.03
CA SER A 152 -42.08 -36.35 1.05
C SER A 152 -41.56 -36.84 -0.30
N SER A 153 -42.11 -36.38 -1.43
CA SER A 153 -41.65 -36.81 -2.77
C SER A 153 -40.48 -35.98 -3.33
N VAL A 154 -40.18 -34.82 -2.75
CA VAL A 154 -39.00 -34.02 -3.09
C VAL A 154 -37.82 -34.32 -2.15
N ALA A 155 -38.10 -34.74 -0.91
CA ALA A 155 -37.05 -35.09 0.06
C ALA A 155 -36.19 -36.30 -0.35
N SER A 156 -36.70 -37.19 -1.21
CA SER A 156 -35.96 -38.35 -1.72
C SER A 156 -34.89 -38.02 -2.76
N SER A 157 -34.88 -36.81 -3.33
CA SER A 157 -33.93 -36.41 -4.39
C SER A 157 -32.75 -35.55 -3.91
N ILE A 158 -32.66 -35.21 -2.62
CA ILE A 158 -31.54 -34.45 -2.03
C ILE A 158 -30.75 -35.31 -1.03
N SER A 159 -30.22 -36.44 -1.51
CA SER A 159 -29.29 -37.30 -0.78
C SER A 159 -27.83 -36.95 -1.07
N ALA A 160 -27.39 -35.73 -0.68
CA ALA A 160 -25.97 -35.34 -0.71
C ALA A 160 -25.64 -34.08 0.12
N SER A 161 -26.07 -34.00 1.39
CA SER A 161 -25.52 -33.03 2.38
C SER A 161 -25.86 -33.43 3.81
N SER A 162 -24.92 -34.09 4.48
CA SER A 162 -25.09 -34.66 5.83
C SER A 162 -24.69 -33.70 6.95
N GLU A 163 -25.52 -32.68 7.24
CA GLU A 163 -25.51 -31.92 8.51
C GLU A 163 -26.96 -31.59 8.97
N ILE A 164 -27.83 -32.61 9.13
CA ILE A 164 -29.06 -32.48 9.92
C ILE A 164 -28.88 -33.24 11.23
N LEU A 165 -28.89 -32.52 12.34
CA LEU A 165 -28.77 -33.08 13.69
C LEU A 165 -30.04 -33.87 14.07
N GLY A 166 -29.96 -35.20 13.93
CA GLY A 166 -30.88 -36.11 14.61
C GLY A 166 -30.54 -36.19 16.10
N GLY A 167 -31.38 -35.62 16.96
CA GLY A 167 -31.19 -35.69 18.41
C GLY A 167 -32.27 -34.92 19.19
N ASN A 168 -33.08 -35.64 19.95
CA ASN A 168 -34.07 -35.04 20.86
C ASN A 168 -33.38 -34.28 21.99
N ALA A 169 -33.34 -32.95 21.87
CA ALA A 169 -33.06 -32.05 22.98
C ALA A 169 -33.85 -30.75 22.80
N GLN A 170 -34.95 -30.60 23.56
CA GLN A 170 -35.65 -29.31 23.71
C GLN A 170 -34.79 -28.36 24.54
N SER A 171 -33.75 -27.80 23.90
CA SER A 171 -33.16 -26.54 24.32
C SER A 171 -33.87 -25.42 23.57
N THR A 172 -34.36 -24.42 24.30
CA THR A 172 -34.88 -23.20 23.69
C THR A 172 -33.71 -22.39 23.14
N LEU A 173 -33.37 -22.59 21.86
CA LEU A 173 -32.38 -21.78 21.13
C LEU A 173 -32.91 -20.34 20.95
N ARG A 174 -32.87 -19.56 22.03
CA ARG A 174 -33.14 -18.12 22.02
C ARG A 174 -31.92 -17.39 21.47
N SER A 175 -32.11 -16.67 20.37
CA SER A 175 -31.18 -15.62 19.94
C SER A 175 -31.05 -14.58 21.07
N ARG A 176 -29.86 -14.45 21.66
CA ARG A 176 -29.60 -13.41 22.67
C ARG A 176 -29.28 -12.10 21.97
N ALA A 177 -29.99 -11.03 22.33
CA ALA A 177 -29.64 -9.69 21.91
C ALA A 177 -28.34 -9.25 22.61
N ILE A 178 -27.33 -8.89 21.83
CA ILE A 178 -26.10 -8.28 22.31
C ILE A 178 -26.30 -6.77 22.20
N GLN A 179 -26.39 -6.09 23.33
CA GLN A 179 -26.38 -4.62 23.40
C GLN A 179 -25.06 -4.17 24.05
N LYS A 180 -24.36 -3.25 23.39
CA LYS A 180 -23.12 -2.63 23.89
C LYS A 180 -23.14 -1.15 23.60
N ARG A 181 -23.05 -0.33 24.65
CA ARG A 181 -22.80 1.11 24.55
C ARG A 181 -21.37 1.40 25.00
N MET A 182 -20.65 2.18 24.21
CA MET A 182 -19.30 2.64 24.51
C MET A 182 -19.27 4.15 24.32
N CYS A 183 -18.82 4.90 25.33
CA CYS A 183 -18.67 6.35 25.23
C CYS A 183 -17.23 6.75 25.52
N ALA A 184 -16.77 7.79 24.84
CA ALA A 184 -15.53 8.50 25.12
C ALA A 184 -15.87 9.99 25.27
N GLU A 185 -15.28 10.63 26.28
CA GLU A 185 -15.49 12.05 26.56
C GLU A 185 -14.16 12.80 26.63
N SER A 186 -14.14 13.99 26.04
CA SER A 186 -13.06 14.95 26.13
C SER A 186 -13.56 16.13 26.95
N LEU A 187 -13.08 16.23 28.20
CA LEU A 187 -13.36 17.39 29.05
C LEU A 187 -12.76 18.67 28.44
N THR A 188 -11.54 18.57 27.88
CA THR A 188 -10.81 19.66 27.23
C THR A 188 -11.60 20.34 26.11
N PHE A 189 -12.29 19.57 25.27
CA PHE A 189 -13.05 20.10 24.13
C PHE A 189 -14.57 20.05 24.35
N GLY A 190 -15.04 19.69 25.55
CA GLY A 190 -16.47 19.67 25.89
C GLY A 190 -17.32 18.68 25.08
N ILE A 191 -16.72 17.63 24.50
CA ILE A 191 -17.40 16.71 23.57
C ILE A 191 -17.42 15.29 24.14
N LYS A 192 -18.62 14.68 24.13
CA LYS A 192 -18.88 13.29 24.50
C LYS A 192 -19.47 12.54 23.30
N ALA A 193 -18.69 11.60 22.77
CA ALA A 193 -19.11 10.71 21.68
C ALA A 193 -19.51 9.35 22.27
N CYS A 194 -20.71 8.89 21.95
CA CYS A 194 -21.22 7.58 22.31
C CYS A 194 -21.53 6.77 21.04
N SER A 195 -21.10 5.51 21.05
CA SER A 195 -21.50 4.52 20.06
C SER A 195 -22.35 3.46 20.75
N GLU A 196 -23.47 3.10 20.12
CA GLU A 196 -24.32 1.99 20.53
C GLU A 196 -24.36 0.94 19.43
N LEU A 197 -24.18 -0.32 19.82
CA LEU A 197 -24.29 -1.50 18.98
C LEU A 197 -25.36 -2.41 19.57
N GLN A 198 -26.39 -2.71 18.81
CA GLN A 198 -27.37 -3.75 19.12
C GLN A 198 -27.30 -4.82 18.02
N SER A 199 -27.23 -6.10 18.41
CA SER A 199 -27.03 -7.21 17.47
C SER A 199 -27.79 -8.44 17.92
N ARG A 200 -28.63 -8.99 17.04
CA ARG A 200 -29.33 -10.27 17.17
C ARG A 200 -28.97 -11.12 15.95
N ASN A 201 -28.09 -12.09 16.12
CA ASN A 201 -27.52 -12.87 15.01
C ASN A 201 -27.66 -14.38 15.20
N ALA A 202 -27.32 -15.14 14.15
CA ALA A 202 -27.44 -16.59 14.09
C ALA A 202 -26.29 -17.37 14.76
N THR A 203 -25.40 -16.74 15.54
CA THR A 203 -24.25 -17.42 16.19
C THR A 203 -24.64 -18.53 17.16
N PHE A 204 -25.89 -18.58 17.61
CA PHE A 204 -26.44 -19.68 18.39
C PHE A 204 -26.54 -21.01 17.60
N ILE A 205 -26.47 -20.96 16.26
CA ILE A 205 -26.46 -22.15 15.39
C ILE A 205 -25.02 -22.62 15.14
N LYS A 206 -24.12 -21.70 14.73
CA LYS A 206 -22.71 -21.99 14.45
C LYS A 206 -21.86 -20.75 14.73
N ASP A 207 -20.80 -20.89 15.52
CA ASP A 207 -19.88 -19.78 15.83
C ASP A 207 -18.91 -19.54 14.65
N CYS A 208 -19.36 -18.77 13.65
CA CYS A 208 -18.53 -18.36 12.53
C CYS A 208 -18.93 -16.98 11.96
N PRO A 209 -18.05 -16.32 11.18
CA PRO A 209 -18.30 -14.95 10.72
C PRO A 209 -19.61 -14.76 9.93
N LEU A 210 -19.98 -15.73 9.08
CA LEU A 210 -21.21 -15.66 8.29
C LEU A 210 -22.46 -15.62 9.18
N TYR A 211 -22.56 -16.53 10.15
CA TYR A 211 -23.65 -16.58 11.12
C TYR A 211 -23.63 -15.38 12.10
N SER A 212 -22.48 -14.74 12.27
CA SER A 212 -22.37 -13.49 13.02
C SER A 212 -22.95 -12.27 12.28
N MET A 213 -23.02 -12.32 10.95
CA MET A 213 -23.60 -11.28 10.10
C MET A 213 -25.09 -11.50 9.81
N ILE A 214 -25.56 -12.76 9.77
CA ILE A 214 -26.97 -13.08 9.52
C ILE A 214 -27.81 -12.71 10.75
N GLY A 215 -28.75 -11.78 10.57
CA GLY A 215 -29.71 -11.37 11.60
C GLY A 215 -30.12 -9.89 11.50
N GLU A 216 -30.32 -9.26 12.66
CA GLU A 216 -30.57 -7.82 12.79
C GLU A 216 -29.44 -7.15 13.57
N HIS A 217 -28.87 -6.10 12.98
CA HIS A 217 -27.82 -5.29 13.59
C HIS A 217 -28.19 -3.81 13.48
N SER A 218 -28.07 -3.07 14.57
CA SER A 218 -28.11 -1.61 14.57
C SER A 218 -26.83 -1.04 15.19
N PHE A 219 -26.31 0.00 14.57
CA PHE A 219 -25.18 0.78 15.04
C PHE A 219 -25.54 2.25 14.98
N LEU A 220 -25.30 2.98 16.06
CA LEU A 220 -25.62 4.40 16.20
C LEU A 220 -24.43 5.13 16.79
N VAL A 221 -24.11 6.31 16.25
CA VAL A 221 -23.10 7.23 16.81
C VAL A 221 -23.76 8.56 17.13
N GLU A 222 -23.71 8.91 18.40
CA GLU A 222 -24.24 10.16 18.96
C GLU A 222 -23.10 11.02 19.52
N ILE A 223 -23.13 12.30 19.21
CA ILE A 223 -22.33 13.35 19.83
C ILE A 223 -23.23 14.16 20.76
N SER A 224 -22.70 14.46 21.94
CA SER A 224 -23.35 15.24 23.00
C SER A 224 -22.30 16.12 23.69
N PRO A 225 -22.70 17.22 24.36
CA PRO A 225 -21.80 17.94 25.24
C PRO A 225 -21.28 17.04 26.37
N ALA A 226 -19.99 17.18 26.72
CA ALA A 226 -19.42 16.56 27.91
C ALA A 226 -19.84 17.34 29.18
N ALA A 227 -19.62 16.74 30.36
CA ALA A 227 -19.91 17.40 31.62
C ALA A 227 -18.92 18.56 31.89
N GLY A 228 -19.45 19.75 32.14
CA GLY A 228 -18.69 20.96 32.49
C GLY A 228 -19.23 22.23 31.84
N PRO A 229 -18.55 23.38 32.03
CA PRO A 229 -18.76 24.62 31.30
C PRO A 229 -18.87 24.43 29.78
N ALA A 230 -19.80 25.17 29.17
CA ALA A 230 -20.03 25.11 27.73
C ALA A 230 -18.82 25.61 26.93
N VAL A 231 -18.47 24.89 25.86
CA VAL A 231 -17.45 25.31 24.88
C VAL A 231 -18.12 26.16 23.80
N GLU A 232 -17.66 27.40 23.67
CA GLU A 232 -18.20 28.36 22.69
C GLU A 232 -17.59 28.20 21.30
N ARG A 233 -16.32 27.78 21.23
CA ARG A 233 -15.57 27.51 20.00
C ARG A 233 -14.30 26.71 20.29
N ILE A 234 -13.88 25.89 19.35
CA ILE A 234 -12.55 25.27 19.34
C ILE A 234 -11.70 26.08 18.37
N GLU A 235 -10.54 26.56 18.82
CA GLU A 235 -9.65 27.43 18.06
C GLU A 235 -8.28 26.79 17.84
N ILE A 236 -7.88 26.75 16.58
CA ILE A 236 -6.55 26.33 16.12
C ILE A 236 -5.87 27.57 15.56
N GLU A 237 -4.86 28.08 16.25
CA GLU A 237 -4.05 29.24 15.82
C GLU A 237 -2.62 28.76 15.52
N ILE A 238 -2.14 29.02 14.31
CA ILE A 238 -0.79 28.68 13.83
C ILE A 238 -0.08 30.01 13.53
N GLN A 239 1.11 30.17 14.09
CA GLN A 239 1.98 31.31 13.82
C GLN A 239 3.32 30.80 13.30
N VAL A 240 3.75 31.33 12.17
CA VAL A 240 5.00 30.96 11.48
C VAL A 240 5.95 32.16 11.45
N GLY A 241 7.26 31.90 11.48
CA GLY A 241 8.29 32.93 11.39
C GLY A 241 8.62 33.57 12.73
N GLU A 242 9.27 34.73 12.70
CA GLU A 242 9.87 35.38 13.89
C GLU A 242 8.85 35.69 15.00
N GLN A 243 7.61 36.02 14.62
CA GLN A 243 6.49 36.28 15.54
C GLN A 243 5.94 35.02 16.23
N ALA A 244 6.41 33.81 15.89
CA ALA A 244 5.96 32.57 16.55
C ALA A 244 6.26 32.54 18.06
N ALA A 245 7.28 33.26 18.52
CA ALA A 245 7.59 33.41 19.94
C ALA A 245 6.47 34.11 20.73
N GLU A 246 5.85 35.15 20.13
CA GLU A 246 4.80 35.97 20.76
C GLU A 246 3.52 35.20 21.06
N LYS A 247 3.33 34.03 20.45
CA LYS A 247 2.16 33.17 20.61
C LYS A 247 2.36 32.02 21.61
N ILE A 248 3.52 31.94 22.26
CA ILE A 248 3.73 31.00 23.38
C ILE A 248 2.93 31.51 24.59
N ILE A 249 1.94 30.74 25.02
CA ILE A 249 1.14 31.03 26.23
C ILE A 249 1.83 30.44 27.47
N LYS A 250 2.28 29.19 27.37
CA LYS A 250 2.97 28.49 28.45
C LYS A 250 4.46 28.48 28.13
N VAL A 251 5.21 29.41 28.74
CA VAL A 251 6.67 29.41 28.70
C VAL A 251 7.16 28.19 29.48
N ILE A 252 7.92 27.32 28.81
CA ILE A 252 8.37 26.05 29.37
C ILE A 252 9.79 26.25 29.94
N ASN A 253 9.87 26.87 31.12
CA ASN A 253 11.12 26.98 31.89
C ASN A 253 11.42 25.62 32.54
N MET A 254 12.38 24.89 31.98
CA MET A 254 12.77 23.53 32.39
C MET A 254 14.01 23.47 33.29
N SER A 255 14.67 24.60 33.57
CA SER A 255 15.81 24.68 34.50
C SER A 255 15.35 24.57 35.96
N GLU A 256 14.43 25.43 36.38
CA GLU A 256 13.85 25.42 37.73
C GLU A 256 13.11 24.10 38.05
N GLU A 257 12.51 23.46 37.03
CA GLU A 257 11.86 22.14 37.18
C GLU A 257 12.88 20.99 37.38
N ASP A 258 14.09 21.07 36.82
CA ASP A 258 15.15 20.06 37.06
C ASP A 258 15.71 20.16 38.49
N ASP A 259 15.91 21.37 39.03
CA ASP A 259 16.39 21.58 40.41
C ASP A 259 15.33 21.17 41.46
N LEU A 260 14.08 21.60 41.30
CA LEU A 260 12.98 21.26 42.22
C LEU A 260 12.66 19.74 42.25
N LEU A 261 12.98 19.00 41.18
CA LEU A 261 12.87 17.53 41.15
C LEU A 261 14.11 16.81 41.66
N GLY A 262 15.29 17.44 41.61
CA GLY A 262 16.46 17.03 42.37
C GLY A 262 16.11 16.96 43.86
N ASP A 263 15.63 18.07 44.40
CA ASP A 263 15.24 18.18 45.81
C ASP A 263 14.06 17.28 46.18
N LYS A 264 13.04 17.12 45.33
CA LYS A 264 11.96 16.15 45.60
C LYS A 264 12.45 14.69 45.60
N ASN A 265 13.39 14.30 44.73
CA ASN A 265 13.97 12.96 44.75
C ASN A 265 14.92 12.75 45.95
N ILE A 266 15.66 13.78 46.33
CA ILE A 266 16.49 13.78 47.54
C ILE A 266 15.60 13.70 48.78
N LEU A 267 14.51 14.47 48.86
CA LEU A 267 13.51 14.39 49.93
C LEU A 267 12.76 13.06 49.95
N MET A 268 12.42 12.43 48.82
CA MET A 268 11.84 11.08 48.84
C MET A 268 12.84 10.00 49.28
N LYS A 269 14.12 10.13 48.93
CA LYS A 269 15.19 9.26 49.47
C LYS A 269 15.42 9.50 50.96
N LEU A 270 15.52 10.76 51.39
CA LEU A 270 15.66 11.15 52.80
C LEU A 270 14.44 10.74 53.62
N LYS A 271 13.21 10.90 53.14
CA LYS A 271 11.98 10.44 53.82
C LYS A 271 11.89 8.92 53.91
N LYS A 272 12.63 8.18 53.07
CA LYS A 272 12.83 6.73 53.16
C LYS A 272 13.97 6.32 54.11
N ILE A 273 14.81 7.27 54.53
CA ILE A 273 15.91 7.10 55.49
C ILE A 273 15.53 7.63 56.89
N LEU A 274 14.73 8.69 56.96
CA LEU A 274 14.35 9.46 58.14
C LEU A 274 12.96 9.13 58.70
N ALA A 275 12.22 8.18 58.10
CA ALA A 275 10.97 7.71 58.69
C ALA A 275 11.29 6.74 59.85
N PRO A 276 11.01 7.09 61.12
CA PRO A 276 11.15 6.16 62.22
C PRO A 276 10.05 5.09 62.06
N GLY A 277 10.45 3.83 62.11
CA GLY A 277 9.52 2.71 61.97
C GLY A 277 8.62 2.54 63.20
N HIS A 278 7.60 3.38 63.35
CA HIS A 278 6.51 3.15 64.31
C HIS A 278 5.69 1.94 63.88
N LYS A 279 6.11 0.75 64.30
CA LYS A 279 5.25 -0.43 64.43
C LYS A 279 5.55 -1.15 65.75
N ASN A 280 4.66 -0.94 66.71
CA ASN A 280 4.53 -1.87 67.84
C ASN A 280 4.29 -3.28 67.29
N ARG A 281 5.21 -4.18 67.63
CA ARG A 281 5.00 -5.63 67.68
C ARG A 281 5.29 -6.06 69.10
N THR A 282 4.29 -6.55 69.82
CA THR A 282 4.52 -7.42 70.98
C THR A 282 4.85 -8.83 70.51
N SER A 283 5.65 -9.53 71.32
CA SER A 283 6.49 -10.65 70.87
C SER A 283 6.24 -11.95 71.63
N SER A 284 6.40 -13.06 70.91
CA SER A 284 7.04 -14.30 71.40
C SER A 284 7.79 -14.88 70.20
N SER A 285 9.00 -15.44 70.29
CA SER A 285 9.60 -16.25 71.36
C SER A 285 10.89 -15.68 71.98
N SER A 286 11.32 -16.29 73.08
CA SER A 286 12.41 -15.88 73.96
C SER A 286 13.83 -16.33 73.52
N SER A 287 14.84 -15.60 74.05
CA SER A 287 16.25 -16.00 74.30
C SER A 287 17.16 -16.34 73.10
N SER A 288 18.46 -15.97 73.08
CA SER A 288 19.27 -15.21 74.06
C SER A 288 20.62 -14.69 73.51
N SER A 289 21.12 -13.63 74.15
CA SER A 289 22.55 -13.31 74.43
C SER A 289 23.59 -13.14 73.30
N SER A 290 23.98 -11.87 73.08
CA SER A 290 25.33 -11.32 73.33
C SER A 290 26.59 -11.98 72.71
N ALA A 291 27.30 -11.28 71.80
CA ALA A 291 28.44 -10.41 72.17
C ALA A 291 29.42 -10.06 71.01
N LYS A 292 29.67 -8.75 70.86
CA LYS A 292 30.96 -8.06 70.60
C LYS A 292 31.84 -8.33 69.36
N THR A 293 32.22 -7.21 68.73
CA THR A 293 33.55 -6.85 68.13
C THR A 293 34.13 -7.70 66.99
N SER A 294 34.79 -7.18 65.95
CA SER A 294 34.87 -5.88 65.24
C SER A 294 36.18 -5.88 64.46
N SER A 295 36.20 -5.18 63.32
CA SER A 295 37.38 -4.73 62.56
C SER A 295 38.03 -5.71 61.57
N SER A 296 38.57 -5.08 60.53
CA SER A 296 39.11 -5.60 59.27
C SER A 296 40.57 -6.07 59.40
N ARG A 297 41.11 -6.91 58.49
CA ARG A 297 41.67 -6.44 57.20
C ARG A 297 42.15 -7.60 56.30
N SER A 298 42.18 -7.28 55.00
CA SER A 298 43.13 -7.69 53.96
C SER A 298 43.40 -9.17 53.61
N SER A 299 43.21 -9.41 52.30
CA SER A 299 44.13 -10.08 51.37
C SER A 299 44.31 -11.60 51.35
N LYS A 300 43.80 -12.15 50.23
CA LYS A 300 44.48 -13.02 49.25
C LYS A 300 44.83 -14.48 49.62
N SER A 301 44.90 -15.24 48.52
CA SER A 301 45.63 -16.48 48.29
C SER A 301 45.13 -17.79 48.92
N SER A 302 44.76 -18.66 47.98
CA SER A 302 45.21 -20.06 47.86
C SER A 302 44.69 -21.14 48.81
N SER A 303 43.96 -22.05 48.16
CA SER A 303 44.28 -23.48 48.04
C SER A 303 43.58 -24.46 48.98
N ALA A 304 43.47 -25.67 48.43
CA ALA A 304 43.40 -26.94 49.13
C ALA A 304 42.22 -27.08 50.12
N SER A 305 41.16 -27.78 49.74
CA SER A 305 41.03 -29.23 49.99
C SER A 305 40.57 -29.53 51.42
N SER A 306 39.79 -30.55 51.70
CA SER A 306 38.97 -31.44 50.87
C SER A 306 38.31 -32.41 51.83
N LYS A 307 37.13 -32.93 51.49
CA LYS A 307 36.58 -34.16 52.10
C LYS A 307 36.27 -33.97 53.61
N SER A 308 35.41 -34.78 54.22
CA SER A 308 34.37 -35.66 53.70
C SER A 308 33.37 -35.89 54.84
N SER A 309 32.41 -36.78 54.62
CA SER A 309 31.98 -37.81 55.58
C SER A 309 31.64 -37.40 57.02
N SER A 310 30.49 -37.80 57.56
CA SER A 310 29.38 -38.62 57.03
C SER A 310 28.37 -38.76 58.17
N SER A 311 27.23 -39.41 57.90
CA SER A 311 26.64 -40.44 58.77
C SER A 311 26.41 -40.15 60.27
N SER A 312 25.27 -40.48 60.85
CA SER A 312 24.04 -41.12 60.34
C SER A 312 23.19 -41.43 61.56
N SER A 313 21.87 -41.49 61.37
CA SER A 313 20.97 -42.28 62.23
C SER A 313 20.89 -41.75 63.70
N SER A 314 19.98 -42.20 64.55
CA SER A 314 19.13 -43.38 64.47
C SER A 314 17.85 -43.19 65.29
N SER A 315 16.82 -44.01 64.97
CA SER A 315 15.84 -44.61 65.91
C SER A 315 14.98 -43.76 66.87
N ARG A 316 13.78 -44.20 67.29
CA ARG A 316 12.70 -45.05 66.71
C ARG A 316 11.60 -45.19 67.80
N ARG A 317 10.33 -45.28 67.39
CA ARG A 317 9.17 -45.81 68.18
C ARG A 317 8.75 -44.90 69.37
N SER A 318 7.50 -44.93 69.87
CA SER A 318 6.42 -45.93 69.77
C SER A 318 4.99 -45.33 69.70
N LYS A 319 4.05 -46.11 69.14
CA LYS A 319 2.59 -46.35 69.47
C LYS A 319 1.85 -45.38 70.42
N VAL A 320 0.53 -45.11 70.37
CA VAL A 320 -0.72 -45.94 70.29
C VAL A 320 -1.88 -44.96 69.91
N SER A 321 -2.49 -44.97 68.72
CA SER A 321 -3.73 -45.65 68.26
C SER A 321 -5.07 -45.41 69.00
N SER A 322 -6.06 -44.85 68.29
CA SER A 322 -7.50 -45.23 68.39
C SER A 322 -8.28 -44.96 67.08
N SER A 323 -8.97 -46.03 66.62
CA SER A 323 -10.33 -46.11 66.00
C SER A 323 -10.76 -45.10 64.90
N SER A 324 -10.77 -45.49 63.62
CA SER A 324 -11.87 -46.16 62.86
C SER A 324 -13.01 -45.21 62.44
N SER A 325 -13.17 -44.81 61.16
CA SER A 325 -13.78 -45.57 60.03
C SER A 325 -15.25 -45.94 60.27
N SER A 326 -16.19 -45.84 59.31
CA SER A 326 -16.06 -46.05 57.85
C SER A 326 -17.29 -45.61 57.03
N SER A 327 -17.15 -45.67 55.69
CA SER A 327 -18.16 -46.16 54.71
C SER A 327 -19.48 -45.38 54.47
N SER A 328 -20.11 -45.43 53.28
CA SER A 328 -19.70 -45.76 51.90
C SER A 328 -20.86 -45.39 50.95
N SER A 329 -20.65 -45.21 49.63
CA SER A 329 -21.05 -46.19 48.57
C SER A 329 -21.36 -45.40 47.27
N ARG A 330 -21.45 -45.96 46.05
CA ARG A 330 -20.86 -47.16 45.44
C ARG A 330 -20.74 -46.93 43.92
N ARG A 331 -19.84 -47.69 43.29
CA ARG A 331 -19.67 -47.88 41.83
C ARG A 331 -20.82 -48.75 41.24
N PRO A 332 -21.06 -48.85 39.91
CA PRO A 332 -20.06 -49.39 38.97
C PRO A 332 -20.05 -48.90 37.51
N SER A 333 -18.97 -49.27 36.82
CA SER A 333 -18.85 -49.39 35.37
C SER A 333 -18.08 -50.67 35.04
N LEU A 334 -18.43 -51.34 33.93
CA LEU A 334 -17.78 -52.57 33.45
C LEU A 334 -17.64 -52.51 31.91
N SER A 335 -16.37 -52.50 31.46
CA SER A 335 -15.77 -53.30 30.36
C SER A 335 -16.44 -53.39 28.97
N SER A 336 -15.76 -53.36 27.82
CA SER A 336 -14.33 -53.65 27.45
C SER A 336 -13.96 -52.93 26.11
N ARG A 337 -12.90 -53.20 25.30
CA ARG A 337 -11.83 -54.24 25.22
C ARG A 337 -10.65 -53.76 24.32
N GLY A 338 -9.39 -53.88 24.79
CA GLY A 338 -8.16 -53.96 23.95
C GLY A 338 -7.67 -52.69 23.23
N SER A 339 -6.38 -52.48 22.91
CA SER A 339 -5.12 -53.21 23.21
C SER A 339 -3.94 -52.22 23.08
N SER A 340 -3.30 -51.79 24.18
CA SER A 340 -2.07 -52.36 24.80
C SER A 340 -0.74 -52.06 24.07
N SER A 341 0.09 -51.24 24.73
CA SER A 341 1.52 -51.01 24.43
C SER A 341 2.39 -51.44 25.63
N ASN A 342 3.67 -51.72 25.41
CA ASN A 342 4.69 -51.94 26.46
C ASN A 342 6.02 -51.32 25.99
N SER A 343 6.60 -50.38 26.73
CA SER A 343 7.76 -50.54 27.64
C SER A 343 9.07 -50.94 26.92
N SER A 344 10.23 -50.30 27.14
CA SER A 344 10.84 -50.03 28.45
C SER A 344 11.89 -48.89 28.42
N SER A 345 12.67 -48.72 29.50
CA SER A 345 13.43 -47.52 29.87
C SER A 345 14.97 -47.69 29.85
N SER A 346 15.73 -46.58 29.72
CA SER A 346 16.69 -46.09 30.75
C SER A 346 17.78 -45.10 30.24
N SER A 347 18.20 -44.19 31.14
CA SER A 347 19.53 -43.54 31.38
C SER A 347 20.64 -43.43 30.29
N SER A 348 21.58 -42.46 30.29
CA SER A 348 21.81 -41.19 31.02
C SER A 348 23.13 -40.48 30.55
N ARG A 349 23.44 -39.31 31.14
CA ARG A 349 24.76 -38.62 31.25
C ARG A 349 25.21 -37.60 30.17
N ARG A 350 26.03 -36.65 30.66
CA ARG A 350 26.67 -35.50 29.97
C ARG A 350 28.19 -35.70 29.93
N SER A 351 28.86 -35.12 28.94
CA SER A 351 30.29 -34.78 28.99
C SER A 351 30.56 -33.49 28.18
N LYS A 352 31.72 -32.84 28.39
CA LYS A 352 32.08 -31.52 27.83
C LYS A 352 33.28 -31.63 26.86
N VAL A 353 33.16 -30.91 25.74
CA VAL A 353 34.18 -30.09 25.04
C VAL A 353 35.63 -30.59 24.97
N SER A 354 36.11 -30.88 23.75
CA SER A 354 37.24 -30.18 23.10
C SER A 354 37.56 -30.73 21.70
N SER A 355 37.81 -29.86 20.71
CA SER A 355 38.73 -30.13 19.59
C SER A 355 38.99 -28.87 18.74
N SER A 356 40.15 -28.86 18.09
CA SER A 356 40.78 -27.75 17.38
C SER A 356 40.65 -27.84 15.86
N SER A 357 41.14 -26.80 15.19
CA SER A 357 41.23 -26.63 13.74
C SER A 357 42.07 -27.70 13.02
N ARG A 358 41.67 -28.03 11.77
CA ARG A 358 42.52 -27.88 10.56
C ARG A 358 41.75 -28.12 9.26
N SER A 359 42.40 -27.69 8.17
CA SER A 359 41.92 -27.53 6.79
C SER A 359 42.14 -28.76 5.89
N SER A 360 41.26 -28.96 4.90
CA SER A 360 41.63 -29.43 3.56
C SER A 360 40.46 -29.27 2.56
N SER A 361 40.73 -29.54 1.28
CA SER A 361 40.03 -29.01 0.10
C SER A 361 39.31 -30.07 -0.76
N ASN A 362 38.63 -29.57 -1.80
CA ASN A 362 38.34 -30.17 -3.11
C ASN A 362 36.98 -30.87 -3.42
N SER A 363 36.37 -30.30 -4.47
CA SER A 363 35.80 -30.94 -5.68
C SER A 363 34.58 -31.88 -5.63
N SER A 364 33.47 -31.29 -6.08
CA SER A 364 32.61 -31.76 -7.21
C SER A 364 31.70 -33.00 -7.11
N SER A 365 30.57 -32.80 -7.82
CA SER A 365 29.64 -33.76 -8.43
C SER A 365 28.42 -34.29 -7.63
N SER A 366 27.33 -34.25 -8.40
CA SER A 366 25.92 -34.58 -8.13
C SER A 366 25.63 -35.96 -7.53
N SER A 367 24.63 -36.00 -6.64
CA SER A 367 23.46 -36.87 -6.84
C SER A 367 22.31 -36.52 -5.90
N SER A 368 21.08 -36.66 -6.40
CA SER A 368 19.85 -36.43 -5.64
C SER A 368 19.44 -37.69 -4.88
N SER A 369 19.31 -37.58 -3.56
CA SER A 369 18.49 -38.52 -2.77
C SER A 369 17.77 -37.79 -1.64
N SER A 370 16.45 -37.88 -1.66
CA SER A 370 15.55 -37.27 -0.68
C SER A 370 15.35 -38.19 0.51
N SER A 371 15.90 -37.84 1.67
CA SER A 371 15.52 -38.44 2.95
C SER A 371 15.41 -37.38 4.05
N SER A 372 14.28 -37.42 4.75
CA SER A 372 13.85 -36.44 5.74
C SER A 372 14.67 -36.57 7.03
N SER A 373 15.24 -35.47 7.51
CA SER A 373 15.94 -35.41 8.80
C SER A 373 15.84 -34.02 9.42
N SER A 374 14.92 -33.89 10.38
CA SER A 374 14.53 -32.61 11.03
C SER A 374 15.61 -31.97 11.93
N SER A 375 16.87 -32.44 11.85
CA SER A 375 18.03 -31.92 12.58
C SER A 375 18.89 -30.94 11.78
N ARG A 376 18.79 -30.90 10.44
CA ARG A 376 19.60 -29.99 9.58
C ARG A 376 19.04 -28.56 9.48
N ILE A 377 17.74 -28.36 9.71
CA ILE A 377 17.07 -27.05 9.54
C ILE A 377 17.58 -26.01 10.56
N THR A 378 17.85 -26.43 11.79
CA THR A 378 18.31 -25.56 12.90
C THR A 378 19.75 -25.07 12.75
N TYR A 379 20.60 -25.78 12.01
CA TYR A 379 21.97 -25.33 11.71
C TYR A 379 21.99 -24.34 10.54
N ARG A 380 21.26 -24.62 9.45
CA ARG A 380 21.13 -23.69 8.30
C ARG A 380 20.54 -22.33 8.69
N THR A 381 19.53 -22.31 9.55
CA THR A 381 18.93 -21.05 10.07
C THR A 381 19.93 -20.18 10.84
N LYS A 382 20.85 -20.77 11.61
CA LYS A 382 21.91 -20.00 12.30
C LYS A 382 22.96 -19.45 11.35
N GLN A 383 23.41 -20.24 10.36
CA GLN A 383 24.39 -19.76 9.37
C GLN A 383 23.82 -18.63 8.51
N GLN A 384 22.57 -18.74 8.02
CA GLN A 384 21.91 -17.66 7.29
C GLN A 384 21.72 -16.39 8.15
N LEU A 385 21.40 -16.51 9.44
CA LEU A 385 21.31 -15.34 10.33
C LEU A 385 22.66 -14.62 10.51
N ASN A 386 23.77 -15.37 10.55
CA ASN A 386 25.11 -14.81 10.72
C ASN A 386 25.60 -14.10 9.44
N ALA A 387 25.17 -14.53 8.26
CA ALA A 387 25.44 -13.85 6.99
C ALA A 387 24.73 -12.49 6.90
N MET A 388 23.64 -12.27 7.64
CA MET A 388 22.87 -11.01 7.65
C MET A 388 23.30 -10.04 8.76
N ASN A 389 24.61 -9.94 9.03
CA ASN A 389 25.15 -8.99 9.99
C ASN A 389 25.47 -7.65 9.32
N PHE A 390 24.85 -6.59 9.83
CA PHE A 390 25.03 -5.23 9.33
C PHE A 390 26.34 -4.62 9.83
N THR A 391 27.24 -4.35 8.89
CA THR A 391 28.42 -3.48 9.06
C THR A 391 28.01 -2.03 8.79
N LYS A 392 28.54 -1.09 9.57
CA LYS A 392 28.33 0.35 9.31
C LYS A 392 29.33 0.80 8.27
N ASP A 393 28.95 1.69 7.38
CA ASP A 393 29.93 2.47 6.64
C ASP A 393 30.61 3.44 7.63
N HIS A 394 31.89 3.17 7.93
CA HIS A 394 32.68 3.99 8.84
C HIS A 394 33.43 5.07 8.05
N ILE A 395 33.24 6.33 8.44
CA ILE A 395 34.00 7.45 7.88
C ILE A 395 35.44 7.36 8.38
N HIS A 396 36.33 6.88 7.52
CA HIS A 396 37.75 7.25 7.57
C HIS A 396 38.01 8.28 6.46
N GLN A 397 38.15 9.55 6.85
CA GLN A 397 38.62 10.60 5.94
C GLN A 397 40.12 10.40 5.66
N HIS A 398 40.48 9.48 4.76
CA HIS A 398 41.82 9.43 4.14
C HIS A 398 41.78 8.72 2.77
N ALA A 399 41.21 9.40 1.77
CA ALA A 399 41.59 9.29 0.36
C ALA A 399 41.15 10.57 -0.37
N ASP A 400 42.03 11.13 -1.19
CA ASP A 400 41.79 12.14 -2.23
C ASP A 400 41.08 13.45 -1.86
N SER A 401 41.86 14.38 -1.31
CA SER A 401 41.86 15.79 -1.75
C SER A 401 43.03 16.57 -1.14
N ARG A 402 44.14 16.67 -1.88
CA ARG A 402 45.08 17.78 -1.69
C ARG A 402 44.46 19.04 -2.33
N GLU A 403 43.60 19.73 -1.58
CA GLU A 403 43.31 21.18 -1.66
C GLU A 403 41.99 21.54 -0.95
N ARG A 404 42.06 21.81 0.36
CA ARG A 404 41.45 22.99 1.03
C ARG A 404 41.74 22.94 2.52
N ALA A 405 42.40 23.98 3.02
CA ALA A 405 42.69 24.14 4.44
C ALA A 405 41.47 24.64 5.24
N ASN A 406 41.48 24.35 6.55
CA ASN A 406 40.68 24.99 7.59
C ASN A 406 39.14 24.82 7.53
N GLY A 407 38.69 23.58 7.72
CA GLY A 407 37.38 23.30 8.34
C GLY A 407 37.57 22.31 9.50
N LYS A 408 37.36 22.73 10.75
CA LYS A 408 37.48 21.85 11.93
C LYS A 408 36.30 20.85 11.98
N SER A 409 36.44 19.72 11.29
CA SER A 409 35.48 18.61 11.34
C SER A 409 35.49 17.96 12.74
N SER A 410 34.56 18.40 13.59
CA SER A 410 34.33 17.78 14.90
C SER A 410 33.06 16.93 14.84
N ALA A 411 33.23 15.62 14.63
CA ALA A 411 32.13 14.66 14.63
C ALA A 411 31.48 14.60 16.02
N HIS A 412 30.43 15.40 16.24
CA HIS A 412 29.69 15.40 17.49
C HIS A 412 28.71 14.23 17.55
N SER A 413 28.71 13.52 18.68
CA SER A 413 27.68 12.52 18.97
C SER A 413 26.33 13.20 19.22
N PHE A 414 25.22 12.47 19.05
CA PHE A 414 23.89 12.94 19.47
C PHE A 414 23.92 13.49 20.90
N GLU A 415 24.56 12.74 21.80
CA GLU A 415 24.69 13.08 23.22
C GLU A 415 25.46 14.39 23.43
N ASN A 416 26.48 14.69 22.62
CA ASN A 416 27.22 15.95 22.71
C ASN A 416 26.42 17.15 22.16
N ILE A 417 25.59 16.96 21.12
CA ILE A 417 24.72 18.03 20.59
C ILE A 417 23.55 18.27 21.56
N TYR A 418 22.93 17.19 22.03
CA TYR A 418 21.83 17.22 22.99
C TYR A 418 22.27 17.82 24.33
N ASN A 419 23.41 17.41 24.90
CA ASN A 419 23.87 17.96 26.19
C ASN A 419 24.47 19.37 26.10
N ARG A 420 24.84 19.86 24.90
CA ARG A 420 25.18 21.28 24.69
C ARG A 420 23.96 22.19 24.78
N ALA A 421 22.81 21.74 24.27
CA ALA A 421 21.56 22.47 24.32
C ALA A 421 20.39 21.49 24.48
N LYS A 422 20.12 21.08 25.73
CA LYS A 422 19.09 20.07 26.07
C LYS A 422 17.71 20.49 25.55
N TYR A 423 17.45 21.79 25.56
CA TYR A 423 16.25 22.43 25.02
C TYR A 423 16.67 23.61 24.14
N LEU A 424 16.20 23.63 22.88
CA LEU A 424 16.51 24.71 21.93
C LEU A 424 15.77 26.02 22.25
N SER A 425 14.70 25.94 23.06
CA SER A 425 13.86 27.07 23.48
C SER A 425 14.58 28.16 24.28
N TYR A 426 15.80 27.91 24.77
CA TYR A 426 16.62 28.92 25.45
C TYR A 426 17.53 29.72 24.51
N THR A 427 17.84 29.17 23.34
CA THR A 427 18.83 29.73 22.41
C THR A 427 18.22 30.16 21.08
N LEU A 428 17.02 29.67 20.77
CA LEU A 428 16.32 29.89 19.51
C LEU A 428 14.85 30.19 19.77
N ASN A 429 14.32 31.19 19.07
CA ASN A 429 12.88 31.38 18.95
C ASN A 429 12.26 30.19 18.18
N PRO A 430 11.00 29.81 18.46
CA PRO A 430 10.30 28.83 17.64
C PRO A 430 10.17 29.34 16.21
N ALA A 431 10.29 28.45 15.24
CA ALA A 431 9.97 28.73 13.84
C ALA A 431 8.47 28.62 13.55
N VAL A 432 7.77 27.80 14.35
CA VAL A 432 6.30 27.62 14.30
C VAL A 432 5.77 27.39 15.71
N THR A 433 4.67 28.08 16.04
CA THR A 433 3.86 27.85 17.24
C THR A 433 2.43 27.52 16.83
N ILE A 434 1.85 26.47 17.41
CA ILE A 434 0.47 26.03 17.19
C ILE A 434 -0.25 25.98 18.53
N LEU A 435 -1.38 26.66 18.65
CA LEU A 435 -2.30 26.61 19.78
C LEU A 435 -3.57 25.87 19.35
N ILE A 436 -3.97 24.86 20.13
CA ILE A 436 -5.22 24.12 19.95
C ILE A 436 -6.01 24.25 21.25
N ARG A 437 -6.89 25.25 21.34
CA ARG A 437 -7.60 25.62 22.58
C ARG A 437 -9.12 25.54 22.43
N ALA A 438 -9.80 25.10 23.49
CA ALA A 438 -11.23 25.31 23.64
C ALA A 438 -11.47 26.63 24.37
N VAL A 439 -12.27 27.51 23.78
CA VAL A 439 -12.79 28.70 24.48
C VAL A 439 -14.07 28.29 25.18
N ARG A 440 -14.10 28.44 26.50
CA ARG A 440 -15.18 28.02 27.39
C ARG A 440 -15.81 29.25 28.03
N ALA A 441 -17.07 29.13 28.43
CA ALA A 441 -17.83 30.21 29.07
C ALA A 441 -17.31 30.63 30.47
N ASP A 442 -16.26 29.98 30.99
CA ASP A 442 -15.56 30.33 32.23
C ASP A 442 -14.18 30.97 31.98
N ASP A 443 -13.89 31.36 30.74
CA ASP A 443 -12.62 31.94 30.24
C ASP A 443 -11.34 31.13 30.55
N GLN A 444 -11.46 29.90 31.05
CA GLN A 444 -10.31 29.05 31.33
C GLN A 444 -9.71 28.48 30.04
N VAL A 445 -8.42 28.77 29.81
CA VAL A 445 -7.67 28.28 28.65
C VAL A 445 -7.35 26.78 28.82
N GLN A 446 -8.19 25.93 28.24
CA GLN A 446 -7.93 24.50 28.12
C GLN A 446 -7.50 24.14 26.70
N GLY A 447 -6.48 23.28 26.56
CA GLY A 447 -5.96 22.89 25.26
C GLY A 447 -4.50 22.50 25.27
N TYR A 448 -3.87 22.61 24.11
CA TYR A 448 -2.49 22.22 23.86
C TYR A 448 -1.72 23.29 23.09
N GLN A 449 -0.42 23.37 23.36
CA GLN A 449 0.55 24.20 22.66
C GLN A 449 1.58 23.29 22.00
N VAL A 450 1.94 23.57 20.75
CA VAL A 450 3.06 22.94 20.04
C VAL A 450 4.03 24.03 19.63
N ALA A 451 5.30 23.89 19.99
CA ALA A 451 6.37 24.79 19.56
C ALA A 451 7.44 23.98 18.83
N ALA A 452 7.84 24.42 17.64
CA ALA A 452 8.87 23.79 16.82
C ALA A 452 10.08 24.73 16.65
N TYR A 453 11.26 24.24 17.02
CA TYR A 453 12.54 24.95 17.01
C TYR A 453 13.47 24.32 15.98
N VAL A 454 14.07 25.14 15.11
CA VAL A 454 14.91 24.67 13.99
C VAL A 454 16.32 25.25 14.13
N ASP A 455 17.27 24.39 14.49
CA ASP A 455 18.69 24.71 14.48
C ASP A 455 19.30 24.24 13.16
N ARG A 456 19.48 25.18 12.23
CA ARG A 456 20.09 24.92 10.91
C ARG A 456 21.59 24.62 11.00
N ALA A 457 22.30 25.06 12.04
CA ALA A 457 23.73 24.88 12.16
C ALA A 457 24.11 23.45 12.58
N ASN A 458 23.27 22.80 13.40
CA ASN A 458 23.47 21.41 13.83
C ASN A 458 22.50 20.42 13.13
N GLU A 459 21.82 20.82 12.04
CA GLU A 459 20.79 20.03 11.34
C GLU A 459 19.76 19.39 12.32
N ARG A 460 19.27 20.16 13.30
CA ARG A 460 18.45 19.68 14.42
C ARG A 460 17.07 20.36 14.45
N LEU A 461 16.04 19.55 14.73
CA LEU A 461 14.64 19.94 14.87
C LEU A 461 14.12 19.46 16.24
N GLN A 462 13.64 20.38 17.08
CA GLN A 462 13.00 20.04 18.35
C GLN A 462 11.54 20.48 18.33
N ILE A 463 10.62 19.59 18.70
CA ILE A 463 9.17 19.85 18.79
C ILE A 463 8.71 19.54 20.20
N VAL A 464 8.06 20.51 20.86
CA VAL A 464 7.50 20.35 22.20
C VAL A 464 5.99 20.54 22.13
N PHE A 465 5.24 19.50 22.50
CA PHE A 465 3.79 19.51 22.69
C PHE A 465 3.49 19.53 24.19
N ALA A 466 2.70 20.48 24.67
CA ALA A 466 2.41 20.64 26.09
C ALA A 466 0.93 20.94 26.34
N SER A 467 0.39 20.48 27.48
CA SER A 467 -0.91 20.92 27.96
C SER A 467 -0.87 22.39 28.41
N LEU A 468 -1.83 23.20 27.97
CA LEU A 468 -2.00 24.60 28.40
C LEU A 468 -2.55 24.72 29.83
N GLU A 469 -3.17 23.66 30.35
CA GLU A 469 -3.74 23.63 31.70
C GLU A 469 -2.68 23.89 32.78
N GLN A 470 -2.98 24.78 33.72
CA GLN A 470 -2.00 25.40 34.62
C GLN A 470 -1.24 24.37 35.48
N ASN A 471 -1.96 23.42 36.10
CA ASN A 471 -1.39 22.39 36.97
C ASN A 471 -0.98 21.10 36.21
N ASN A 472 -1.00 21.10 34.89
CA ASN A 472 -0.74 19.93 34.07
C ASN A 472 0.66 20.01 33.42
N HIS A 473 1.59 19.21 33.94
CA HIS A 473 2.97 19.11 33.45
C HIS A 473 3.17 17.98 32.43
N TRP A 474 2.08 17.41 31.88
CA TRP A 474 2.18 16.42 30.82
C TRP A 474 2.60 17.06 29.49
N ARG A 475 3.67 16.51 28.89
CA ARG A 475 4.30 17.00 27.66
C ARG A 475 4.75 15.83 26.78
N ILE A 476 4.93 16.08 25.48
CA ILE A 476 5.70 15.25 24.54
C ILE A 476 6.82 16.12 23.99
N CYS A 477 8.04 15.62 23.99
CA CYS A 477 9.22 16.25 23.43
C CYS A 477 9.80 15.32 22.37
N ALA A 478 9.87 15.79 21.13
CA ALA A 478 10.52 15.11 20.02
C ALA A 478 11.75 15.92 19.59
N ASP A 479 12.88 15.25 19.39
CA ASP A 479 14.15 15.86 19.03
C ASP A 479 14.80 15.03 17.93
N GLY A 480 15.03 15.61 16.76
CA GLY A 480 15.61 14.93 15.60
C GLY A 480 16.87 15.66 15.15
N VAL A 481 17.94 14.92 14.86
CA VAL A 481 19.21 15.47 14.36
C VAL A 481 19.84 14.58 13.31
N LYS A 482 20.34 15.19 12.24
CA LYS A 482 21.19 14.54 11.24
C LYS A 482 22.65 14.66 11.71
N LEU A 483 23.28 13.53 11.99
CA LEU A 483 24.69 13.48 12.45
C LEU A 483 25.67 13.35 11.28
N SER A 484 25.19 12.78 10.18
CA SER A 484 25.82 12.73 8.87
C SER A 484 24.78 12.30 7.84
N ASP A 485 25.11 12.38 6.54
CA ASP A 485 24.23 11.89 5.46
C ASP A 485 23.90 10.39 5.56
N HIS A 486 24.71 9.65 6.33
CA HIS A 486 24.55 8.22 6.60
C HIS A 486 23.93 7.91 7.97
N LYS A 487 23.59 8.91 8.79
CA LYS A 487 23.08 8.69 10.15
C LYS A 487 22.13 9.78 10.66
N LEU A 488 20.86 9.42 10.79
CA LEU A 488 19.81 10.21 11.42
C LEU A 488 19.46 9.62 12.80
N MET A 489 19.26 10.48 13.81
CA MET A 489 18.80 10.08 15.13
C MET A 489 17.63 10.93 15.58
N ALA A 490 16.65 10.31 16.25
CA ALA A 490 15.52 11.00 16.85
C ALA A 490 15.20 10.45 18.24
N LYS A 491 14.85 11.32 19.18
CA LYS A 491 14.46 11.00 20.56
C LYS A 491 13.05 11.50 20.79
N LEU A 492 12.16 10.62 21.22
CA LEU A 492 10.76 10.90 21.54
C LEU A 492 10.53 10.55 23.00
N ALA A 493 10.24 11.55 23.82
CA ALA A 493 9.99 11.38 25.24
C ALA A 493 8.65 12.03 25.64
N TRP A 494 7.93 11.43 26.58
CA TRP A 494 6.57 11.86 26.94
C TRP A 494 6.18 11.51 28.37
N GLY A 495 5.07 12.10 28.82
CA GLY A 495 4.56 11.98 30.19
C GLY A 495 4.82 13.27 30.98
N LEU A 496 4.94 13.16 32.30
CA LEU A 496 5.34 14.28 33.15
C LEU A 496 6.71 14.81 32.68
N GLU A 497 6.74 16.09 32.27
CA GLU A 497 7.93 16.84 31.83
C GLU A 497 8.80 16.15 30.76
N CYS A 498 8.21 15.27 29.94
CA CYS A 498 8.96 14.41 29.01
C CYS A 498 10.00 13.49 29.67
N LYS A 499 9.86 13.17 30.97
CA LYS A 499 10.79 12.32 31.75
C LYS A 499 10.23 10.92 32.04
N GLU A 500 8.93 10.69 31.89
CA GLU A 500 8.28 9.44 32.33
C GLU A 500 8.49 8.26 31.38
N TYR A 501 8.55 8.52 30.08
CA TYR A 501 8.78 7.56 29.00
C TYR A 501 9.73 8.16 27.97
N SER A 502 10.63 7.35 27.44
CA SER A 502 11.64 7.77 26.45
C SER A 502 11.88 6.64 25.44
N THR A 503 11.91 7.01 24.16
CA THR A 503 12.21 6.15 23.01
C THR A 503 13.19 6.85 22.08
N GLU A 504 14.23 6.14 21.67
CA GLU A 504 15.23 6.61 20.72
C GLU A 504 15.14 5.79 19.43
N ILE A 505 15.20 6.49 18.31
CA ILE A 505 15.13 5.98 16.95
C ILE A 505 16.44 6.37 16.26
N THR A 506 17.08 5.41 15.59
CA THR A 506 18.29 5.65 14.81
C THR A 506 18.12 5.00 13.44
N ALA A 507 18.27 5.78 12.38
CA ALA A 507 18.38 5.29 11.02
C ALA A 507 19.82 5.50 10.55
N GLU A 508 20.47 4.44 10.06
CA GLU A 508 21.85 4.48 9.58
C GLU A 508 22.03 3.62 8.32
N THR A 509 22.84 4.07 7.38
CA THR A 509 23.25 3.28 6.20
C THR A 509 24.50 2.46 6.49
N GLY A 510 24.75 1.45 5.67
CA GLY A 510 25.82 0.48 5.86
C GLY A 510 25.73 -0.63 4.83
N ARG A 511 26.26 -1.81 5.18
CA ARG A 511 26.27 -2.99 4.31
C ARG A 511 25.86 -4.25 5.06
N ILE A 512 25.38 -5.25 4.33
CA ILE A 512 25.17 -6.63 4.82
C ILE A 512 25.84 -7.57 3.83
N GLY A 513 27.01 -8.11 4.20
CA GLY A 513 27.90 -8.70 3.20
C GLY A 513 28.40 -7.61 2.27
N GLU A 514 28.17 -7.77 0.96
CA GLU A 514 28.50 -6.76 -0.06
C GLU A 514 27.30 -5.83 -0.37
N ASP A 515 26.07 -6.28 -0.10
CA ASP A 515 24.81 -5.56 -0.34
C ASP A 515 24.76 -4.22 0.41
N ALA A 516 24.36 -3.15 -0.28
CA ALA A 516 24.04 -1.86 0.35
C ALA A 516 22.80 -2.00 1.24
N ALA A 517 22.85 -1.46 2.46
CA ALA A 517 21.85 -1.71 3.49
C ALA A 517 21.48 -0.46 4.32
N VAL A 518 20.26 -0.47 4.85
CA VAL A 518 19.75 0.51 5.82
C VAL A 518 19.31 -0.23 7.08
N ARG A 519 19.70 0.29 8.25
CA ARG A 519 19.27 -0.19 9.56
C ARG A 519 18.48 0.88 10.28
N MET A 520 17.24 0.53 10.67
CA MET A 520 16.45 1.28 11.62
C MET A 520 16.46 0.56 12.97
N LYS A 521 16.97 1.22 14.00
CA LYS A 521 16.98 0.77 15.39
C LYS A 521 16.01 1.63 16.21
N ILE A 522 15.20 0.98 17.04
CA ILE A 522 14.33 1.62 18.02
C ILE A 522 14.68 1.06 19.40
N THR A 523 14.97 1.91 20.37
CA THR A 523 15.28 1.58 21.76
C THR A 523 14.39 2.35 22.72
N TRP A 524 14.09 1.80 23.89
CA TRP A 524 13.27 2.49 24.90
C TRP A 524 13.71 2.16 26.32
N GLU A 525 13.42 3.03 27.28
CA GLU A 525 13.67 2.76 28.69
C GLU A 525 12.45 2.09 29.33
N LYS A 526 11.33 2.82 29.30
CA LYS A 526 10.03 2.43 29.86
C LYS A 526 8.96 2.69 28.80
N LEU A 527 7.93 1.86 28.75
CA LEU A 527 6.74 2.03 27.92
C LEU A 527 5.47 1.86 28.75
N PRO A 528 4.34 2.51 28.39
CA PRO A 528 3.04 2.29 29.03
C PRO A 528 2.53 0.84 28.91
N GLU A 529 1.80 0.35 29.91
CA GLU A 529 1.24 -1.02 29.91
C GLU A 529 0.18 -1.27 28.82
N SER A 530 -0.49 -0.22 28.33
CA SER A 530 -1.33 -0.27 27.13
C SER A 530 -0.50 -0.64 25.89
N MET A 531 0.62 0.05 25.69
CA MET A 531 1.53 -0.16 24.56
C MET A 531 2.22 -1.54 24.63
N LYS A 532 2.62 -2.00 25.82
CA LYS A 532 3.15 -3.38 26.01
C LYS A 532 2.12 -4.45 25.65
N ARG A 533 0.85 -4.27 26.04
CA ARG A 533 -0.25 -5.19 25.65
C ARG A 533 -0.48 -5.19 24.13
N PHE A 534 -0.46 -4.02 23.50
CA PHE A 534 -0.59 -3.91 22.04
C PHE A 534 0.58 -4.59 21.31
N ALA A 535 1.83 -4.30 21.71
CA ALA A 535 3.02 -4.92 21.13
C ALA A 535 3.03 -6.45 21.27
N LYS A 536 2.55 -6.99 22.39
CA LYS A 536 2.33 -8.44 22.56
C LYS A 536 1.32 -8.98 21.54
N ARG A 537 0.16 -8.34 21.41
CA ARG A 537 -0.90 -8.75 20.45
C ARG A 537 -0.40 -8.70 19.00
N LEU A 538 0.36 -7.67 18.63
CA LEU A 538 0.97 -7.54 17.30
C LEU A 538 2.05 -8.61 17.05
N SER A 539 2.91 -8.87 18.03
CA SER A 539 3.91 -9.95 17.96
C SER A 539 3.26 -11.33 17.80
N ASP A 540 2.16 -11.60 18.49
CA ASP A 540 1.42 -12.85 18.39
C ASP A 540 0.67 -12.96 17.06
N PHE A 541 0.14 -11.85 16.52
CA PHE A 541 -0.43 -11.78 15.17
C PHE A 541 0.61 -12.09 14.10
N LEU A 542 1.73 -11.35 14.05
CA LEU A 542 2.82 -11.58 13.08
C LEU A 542 3.29 -13.04 13.11
N SER A 543 3.46 -13.60 14.32
CA SER A 543 3.86 -15.00 14.53
C SER A 543 2.91 -16.06 13.98
N ARG A 544 1.63 -15.73 13.74
CA ARG A 544 0.65 -16.63 13.09
C ARG A 544 0.73 -16.55 11.57
N TYR A 545 1.00 -15.37 11.03
CA TYR A 545 1.01 -15.12 9.59
C TYR A 545 2.36 -15.40 8.91
N THR A 546 3.47 -15.58 9.66
CA THR A 546 4.79 -15.89 9.08
C THR A 546 4.76 -17.04 8.08
N THR A 547 4.06 -18.13 8.43
CA THR A 547 3.97 -19.34 7.60
C THR A 547 3.20 -19.10 6.30
N ARG A 548 2.22 -18.19 6.30
CA ARG A 548 1.41 -17.85 5.12
C ARG A 548 2.16 -16.98 4.11
N PHE A 549 3.10 -16.15 4.57
CA PHE A 549 3.86 -15.21 3.72
C PHE A 549 5.29 -15.69 3.39
N GLY A 550 5.65 -16.92 3.74
CA GLY A 550 7.00 -17.46 3.55
C GLY A 550 8.08 -16.72 4.35
N ILE A 551 7.73 -16.15 5.50
CA ILE A 551 8.67 -15.44 6.38
C ILE A 551 9.26 -16.45 7.36
N THR A 552 10.58 -16.53 7.43
CA THR A 552 11.26 -17.43 8.37
C THR A 552 11.31 -16.79 9.75
N GLN A 553 11.07 -17.59 10.80
CA GLN A 553 11.16 -17.15 12.19
C GLN A 553 12.20 -17.96 12.96
N ALA A 554 13.11 -17.26 13.64
CA ALA A 554 14.06 -17.84 14.57
C ALA A 554 13.71 -17.40 16.01
N LYS A 555 13.56 -18.37 16.92
CA LYS A 555 13.40 -18.12 18.37
C LYS A 555 14.76 -17.75 18.97
N VAL A 556 15.21 -16.54 18.70
CA VAL A 556 16.43 -15.93 19.26
C VAL A 556 16.03 -14.88 20.29
N GLN A 557 16.66 -14.93 21.46
CA GLN A 557 16.47 -13.93 22.50
C GLN A 557 17.37 -12.73 22.20
N ASN A 558 16.77 -11.63 21.73
CA ASN A 558 17.46 -10.38 21.45
C ASN A 558 17.39 -9.45 22.69
N VAL A 559 17.97 -8.25 22.58
CA VAL A 559 17.92 -7.20 23.62
C VAL A 559 16.46 -6.86 23.94
N ARG A 560 16.12 -6.80 25.24
CA ARG A 560 14.72 -6.72 25.72
C ARG A 560 13.98 -5.44 25.31
N ASN A 561 14.71 -4.33 25.25
CA ASN A 561 14.16 -3.01 24.99
C ASN A 561 14.61 -2.44 23.63
N GLU A 562 14.80 -3.32 22.64
CA GLU A 562 15.29 -2.93 21.31
C GLU A 562 14.53 -3.67 20.21
N ILE A 563 14.22 -2.94 19.13
CA ILE A 563 13.83 -3.49 17.84
C ILE A 563 14.85 -3.02 16.81
N LYS A 564 15.30 -3.92 15.93
CA LYS A 564 16.16 -3.59 14.80
C LYS A 564 15.53 -4.14 13.52
N LEU A 565 15.18 -3.25 12.60
CA LEU A 565 14.91 -3.57 11.21
C LEU A 565 16.20 -3.34 10.42
N SER A 566 16.56 -4.27 9.55
CA SER A 566 17.65 -4.12 8.59
C SER A 566 17.17 -4.60 7.23
N VAL A 567 17.41 -3.78 6.21
CA VAL A 567 17.00 -4.00 4.83
C VAL A 567 18.25 -3.85 3.98
N ALA A 568 18.60 -4.87 3.22
CA ALA A 568 19.71 -4.86 2.27
C ALA A 568 19.18 -5.06 0.84
N ALA A 569 19.78 -4.36 -0.12
CA ALA A 569 19.47 -4.48 -1.53
C ALA A 569 20.40 -5.50 -2.19
N ALA A 570 19.85 -6.69 -2.49
CA ALA A 570 20.58 -7.78 -3.14
C ALA A 570 20.65 -7.60 -4.66
N SER A 571 19.75 -6.81 -5.22
CA SER A 571 19.81 -6.25 -6.57
C SER A 571 18.91 -5.03 -6.64
N GLU A 572 18.85 -4.32 -7.78
CA GLU A 572 17.93 -3.20 -7.97
C GLU A 572 16.48 -3.54 -7.60
N LYS A 573 16.00 -4.75 -7.89
CA LYS A 573 14.60 -5.16 -7.62
C LYS A 573 14.44 -6.19 -6.52
N THR A 574 15.48 -6.50 -5.72
CA THR A 574 15.36 -7.53 -4.66
C THR A 574 15.92 -7.08 -3.30
N LEU A 575 15.14 -7.35 -2.26
CA LEU A 575 15.45 -6.97 -0.87
C LEU A 575 15.61 -8.18 0.06
N ASN A 576 16.62 -8.10 0.91
CA ASN A 576 16.84 -8.98 2.05
C ASN A 576 16.43 -8.24 3.33
N VAL A 577 15.39 -8.72 4.03
CA VAL A 577 14.79 -8.03 5.19
C VAL A 577 14.91 -8.86 6.46
N VAL A 578 15.40 -8.23 7.53
CA VAL A 578 15.57 -8.81 8.87
C VAL A 578 14.94 -7.91 9.93
N LEU A 579 13.99 -8.43 10.70
CA LEU A 579 13.39 -7.79 11.86
C LEU A 579 13.75 -8.54 13.14
N LYS A 580 14.68 -8.01 13.92
CA LYS A 580 15.04 -8.50 15.26
C LYS A 580 14.12 -7.82 16.29
N THR A 581 13.31 -8.62 16.99
CA THR A 581 12.46 -8.20 18.11
C THR A 581 12.93 -8.84 19.41
N PRO A 582 12.55 -8.34 20.60
CA PRO A 582 13.00 -8.88 21.89
C PRO A 582 12.86 -10.39 22.10
N LYS A 583 11.88 -11.04 21.43
CA LYS A 583 11.55 -12.47 21.61
C LYS A 583 11.85 -13.36 20.40
N ARG A 584 11.97 -12.79 19.20
CA ARG A 584 12.13 -13.52 17.92
C ARG A 584 12.86 -12.67 16.90
N THR A 585 13.54 -13.31 15.97
CA THR A 585 14.01 -12.68 14.73
C THR A 585 13.18 -13.22 13.57
N PHE A 586 12.61 -12.32 12.77
CA PHE A 586 11.92 -12.62 11.53
C PHE A 586 12.80 -12.23 10.36
N TYR A 587 12.84 -13.02 9.30
CA TYR A 587 13.59 -12.65 8.10
C TYR A 587 13.00 -13.26 6.83
N LYS A 588 13.23 -12.60 5.70
CA LYS A 588 12.92 -13.09 4.36
C LYS A 588 13.97 -12.53 3.38
N LEU A 589 14.50 -13.41 2.55
CA LEU A 589 15.49 -13.10 1.51
C LEU A 589 14.80 -13.01 0.15
N GLY A 590 15.38 -12.27 -0.80
CA GLY A 590 14.88 -12.20 -2.17
C GLY A 590 13.44 -11.69 -2.29
N ILE A 591 13.07 -10.67 -1.52
CA ILE A 591 11.78 -10.00 -1.69
C ILE A 591 11.85 -9.15 -2.95
N THR A 592 11.23 -9.62 -4.04
CA THR A 592 11.08 -8.83 -5.26
C THR A 592 10.17 -7.63 -5.00
N ILE A 593 10.62 -6.45 -5.42
CA ILE A 593 9.86 -5.20 -5.38
C ILE A 593 9.57 -4.71 -6.81
N PRO A 594 8.45 -4.00 -7.05
CA PRO A 594 8.06 -3.57 -8.39
C PRO A 594 8.92 -2.41 -8.94
N ILE A 595 9.64 -1.70 -8.07
CA ILE A 595 10.46 -0.51 -8.41
C ILE A 595 11.94 -0.90 -8.36
N SER A 596 12.74 -0.47 -9.35
CA SER A 596 14.21 -0.54 -9.24
C SER A 596 14.71 0.49 -8.21
N LEU A 597 15.51 0.02 -7.25
CA LEU A 597 16.25 0.85 -6.32
C LEU A 597 17.33 1.64 -7.08
N PRO A 598 17.67 2.87 -6.61
CA PRO A 598 18.65 3.73 -7.25
C PRO A 598 20.08 3.26 -6.93
N ILE A 599 20.48 2.13 -7.49
CA ILE A 599 21.76 1.44 -7.30
C ILE A 599 22.25 1.01 -8.68
N GLY A 600 23.56 1.09 -8.96
CA GLY A 600 24.09 0.70 -10.27
C GLY A 600 23.63 1.63 -11.40
N ASP A 601 23.16 1.06 -12.51
CA ASP A 601 22.78 1.81 -13.71
C ASP A 601 21.55 2.70 -13.46
N ALA A 602 20.58 2.22 -12.68
CA ALA A 602 19.44 3.04 -12.22
C ALA A 602 19.88 4.28 -11.40
N ALA A 603 21.05 4.24 -10.74
CA ALA A 603 21.60 5.43 -10.07
C ALA A 603 22.19 6.44 -11.08
N ALA A 604 22.78 5.95 -12.19
CA ALA A 604 23.31 6.81 -13.25
C ALA A 604 22.21 7.54 -14.02
N GLU A 605 21.06 6.89 -14.25
CA GLU A 605 19.86 7.50 -14.84
C GLU A 605 19.33 8.68 -14.04
N LEU A 606 19.49 8.65 -12.72
CA LEU A 606 18.96 9.63 -11.77
C LEU A 606 19.89 10.80 -11.46
N LYS A 607 21.14 10.80 -11.95
CA LYS A 607 22.09 11.92 -11.79
C LYS A 607 21.54 13.29 -12.25
N PRO A 608 20.79 13.41 -13.38
CA PRO A 608 20.19 14.69 -13.78
C PRO A 608 19.16 15.24 -12.78
N TYR A 609 18.61 14.39 -11.90
CA TYR A 609 17.62 14.77 -10.90
C TYR A 609 18.21 14.87 -9.48
N GLU A 610 19.53 14.86 -9.33
CA GLU A 610 20.22 14.83 -8.02
C GLU A 610 19.84 16.02 -7.13
N ASN A 611 19.68 17.21 -7.72
CA ASN A 611 19.25 18.43 -7.02
C ASN A 611 17.73 18.57 -6.82
N ASN A 612 16.91 17.66 -7.37
CA ASN A 612 15.45 17.72 -7.26
C ASN A 612 14.87 16.36 -6.83
N LEU A 613 14.77 16.20 -5.51
CA LEU A 613 14.30 14.98 -4.84
C LEU A 613 12.87 14.59 -5.26
N ALA A 614 12.01 15.57 -5.57
CA ALA A 614 10.66 15.31 -6.09
C ALA A 614 10.70 14.77 -7.53
N ALA A 615 11.50 15.36 -8.43
CA ALA A 615 11.66 14.86 -9.79
C ALA A 615 12.29 13.46 -9.83
N LYS A 616 13.28 13.20 -8.95
CA LYS A 616 13.91 11.88 -8.75
C LYS A 616 12.89 10.83 -8.32
N PHE A 617 12.00 11.17 -7.38
CA PHE A 617 10.92 10.29 -6.92
C PHE A 617 9.85 10.05 -8.00
N ILE A 618 9.43 11.11 -8.71
CA ILE A 618 8.48 11.04 -9.82
C ILE A 618 9.03 10.10 -10.91
N TYR A 619 10.29 10.27 -11.35
CA TYR A 619 10.91 9.40 -12.36
C TYR A 619 10.91 7.92 -11.95
N MET A 620 11.26 7.60 -10.69
CA MET A 620 11.23 6.20 -10.24
C MET A 620 9.81 5.62 -10.22
N ILE A 621 8.79 6.42 -9.90
CA ILE A 621 7.39 5.99 -9.96
C ILE A 621 6.89 5.86 -11.40
N THR A 622 7.17 6.81 -12.29
CA THR A 622 6.69 6.74 -13.68
C THR A 622 7.36 5.60 -14.43
N LYS A 623 8.67 5.38 -14.25
CA LYS A 623 9.39 4.25 -14.84
C LYS A 623 8.90 2.89 -14.32
N ALA A 624 8.51 2.78 -13.05
CA ALA A 624 7.99 1.54 -12.49
C ALA A 624 6.57 1.16 -12.97
N ASN A 625 5.76 2.16 -13.35
CA ASN A 625 4.37 1.96 -13.83
C ASN A 625 4.21 2.12 -15.35
N ALA A 626 5.31 2.38 -16.07
CA ALA A 626 5.31 2.60 -17.50
C ALA A 626 4.76 1.39 -18.26
N ALA A 627 3.86 1.62 -19.21
CA ALA A 627 3.41 0.58 -20.11
C ALA A 627 4.44 0.43 -21.24
N GLU A 628 4.93 -0.80 -21.45
CA GLU A 628 5.97 -1.09 -22.45
C GLU A 628 5.39 -1.92 -23.60
N CYS A 629 5.49 -1.36 -24.80
CA CYS A 629 5.32 -2.04 -26.08
C CYS A 629 6.70 -2.36 -26.66
N SER A 630 6.85 -3.49 -27.34
CA SER A 630 8.10 -3.86 -27.98
C SER A 630 7.88 -4.60 -29.29
N MET A 631 8.78 -4.40 -30.24
CA MET A 631 8.83 -5.16 -31.49
C MET A 631 10.21 -5.81 -31.63
N VAL A 632 10.20 -7.12 -31.87
CA VAL A 632 11.39 -7.94 -32.10
C VAL A 632 11.19 -8.70 -33.40
N LYS A 633 11.98 -8.34 -34.43
CA LYS A 633 11.84 -8.80 -35.82
C LYS A 633 10.47 -8.46 -36.42
N ASP A 634 9.52 -9.39 -36.35
CA ASP A 634 8.15 -9.29 -36.88
C ASP A 634 7.09 -9.66 -35.81
N THR A 635 7.52 -9.91 -34.56
CA THR A 635 6.61 -10.08 -33.42
C THR A 635 6.48 -8.74 -32.70
N LEU A 636 5.24 -8.28 -32.56
CA LEU A 636 4.87 -7.13 -31.74
C LEU A 636 4.25 -7.62 -30.43
N THR A 637 4.68 -7.03 -29.32
CA THR A 637 4.09 -7.14 -27.99
C THR A 637 3.52 -5.78 -27.62
N THR A 638 2.20 -5.69 -27.46
CA THR A 638 1.51 -4.42 -27.14
C THR A 638 1.75 -3.96 -25.69
N PHE A 639 1.28 -2.75 -25.37
CA PHE A 639 1.31 -2.22 -23.99
C PHE A 639 0.61 -3.15 -22.99
N ASP A 640 -0.48 -3.79 -23.40
CA ASP A 640 -1.28 -4.73 -22.61
C ASP A 640 -0.78 -6.19 -22.70
N LYS A 641 0.45 -6.36 -23.21
CA LYS A 641 1.23 -7.61 -23.27
C LYS A 641 0.61 -8.69 -24.17
N ARG A 642 -0.12 -8.28 -25.20
CA ARG A 642 -0.61 -9.20 -26.24
C ARG A 642 0.41 -9.33 -27.36
N GLU A 643 0.92 -10.55 -27.55
CA GLU A 643 1.89 -10.86 -28.61
C GLU A 643 1.20 -11.30 -29.91
N HIS A 644 1.65 -10.77 -31.04
CA HIS A 644 1.21 -11.19 -32.36
C HIS A 644 2.28 -10.94 -33.43
N ARG A 645 2.24 -11.70 -34.52
CA ARG A 645 3.11 -11.48 -35.68
C ARG A 645 2.44 -10.52 -36.65
N ILE A 646 3.20 -9.57 -37.18
CA ILE A 646 2.76 -8.57 -38.15
C ILE A 646 3.60 -8.67 -39.43
N GLU A 647 2.95 -8.56 -40.58
CA GLU A 647 3.66 -8.51 -41.86
C GLU A 647 3.85 -7.07 -42.34
N MET A 648 5.02 -6.53 -42.00
CA MET A 648 5.40 -5.16 -42.30
C MET A 648 5.41 -4.86 -43.81
N PRO A 649 4.73 -3.79 -44.28
CA PRO A 649 4.98 -3.26 -45.61
C PRO A 649 6.39 -2.64 -45.68
N HIS A 650 7.02 -2.71 -46.84
CA HIS A 650 8.30 -2.06 -47.10
C HIS A 650 8.09 -0.60 -47.54
N SER A 651 9.06 0.27 -47.25
CA SER A 651 9.15 1.70 -47.59
C SER A 651 8.08 2.63 -47.01
N CYS A 652 6.93 2.13 -46.56
CA CYS A 652 5.90 2.94 -45.90
C CYS A 652 6.15 3.11 -44.40
N PHE A 653 5.64 4.20 -43.84
CA PHE A 653 5.61 4.45 -42.40
C PHE A 653 4.41 3.74 -41.75
N GLN A 654 4.59 3.28 -40.52
CA GLN A 654 3.53 2.69 -39.70
C GLN A 654 3.56 3.29 -38.29
N VAL A 655 2.38 3.58 -37.74
CA VAL A 655 2.23 4.21 -36.42
C VAL A 655 2.39 3.18 -35.31
N MET A 656 3.54 3.17 -34.63
CA MET A 656 3.72 2.29 -33.46
C MET A 656 2.88 2.78 -32.28
N ALA A 657 3.03 4.05 -31.91
CA ALA A 657 2.26 4.70 -30.86
C ALA A 657 2.22 6.22 -31.08
N GLN A 658 1.08 6.84 -30.83
CA GLN A 658 0.91 8.30 -30.87
C GLN A 658 -0.01 8.77 -29.75
N ASP A 659 0.07 10.06 -29.40
CA ASP A 659 -0.93 10.73 -28.55
C ASP A 659 -2.23 10.91 -29.35
N CYS A 660 -3.35 10.41 -28.83
CA CYS A 660 -4.67 10.46 -29.47
C CYS A 660 -5.66 11.33 -28.66
N THR A 661 -5.14 12.28 -27.88
CA THR A 661 -5.88 13.41 -27.31
C THR A 661 -6.01 14.57 -28.31
N GLU A 662 -6.63 15.67 -27.88
CA GLU A 662 -6.81 16.89 -28.71
C GLU A 662 -5.49 17.55 -29.14
N GLU A 663 -4.39 17.28 -28.42
CA GLU A 663 -3.05 17.76 -28.72
C GLU A 663 -2.13 16.58 -29.04
N LEU A 664 -1.65 16.47 -30.29
CA LEU A 664 -0.68 15.44 -30.68
C LEU A 664 0.72 15.75 -30.10
N LYS A 665 0.96 15.38 -28.84
CA LYS A 665 2.23 15.66 -28.14
C LYS A 665 3.41 14.84 -28.67
N PHE A 666 3.14 13.62 -29.13
CA PHE A 666 4.13 12.77 -29.77
C PHE A 666 3.54 11.81 -30.80
N ILE A 667 4.39 11.36 -31.72
CA ILE A 667 4.14 10.21 -32.59
C ILE A 667 5.44 9.43 -32.83
N VAL A 668 5.38 8.11 -32.68
CA VAL A 668 6.45 7.15 -32.95
C VAL A 668 6.10 6.37 -34.21
N LEU A 669 6.86 6.60 -35.28
CA LEU A 669 6.72 5.91 -36.55
C LEU A 669 7.86 4.92 -36.77
N LEU A 670 7.52 3.84 -37.47
CA LEU A 670 8.44 2.81 -37.93
C LEU A 670 8.39 2.77 -39.46
N LYS A 671 9.55 2.85 -40.13
CA LYS A 671 9.71 2.58 -41.57
C LYS A 671 10.71 1.45 -41.74
N ARG A 672 10.44 0.50 -42.65
CA ARG A 672 11.37 -0.59 -42.99
C ARG A 672 11.89 -0.41 -44.41
N ASP A 673 13.20 -0.31 -44.57
CA ASP A 673 13.83 -0.18 -45.89
C ASP A 673 13.59 -1.43 -46.75
N GLN A 674 13.25 -1.22 -48.03
CA GLN A 674 13.03 -2.27 -49.00
C GLN A 674 14.31 -3.01 -49.40
N SER A 675 15.47 -2.33 -49.38
CA SER A 675 16.74 -2.87 -49.87
C SER A 675 17.46 -3.73 -48.83
N LYS A 676 17.65 -3.20 -47.63
CA LYS A 676 18.41 -3.82 -46.52
C LYS A 676 17.53 -4.53 -45.50
N LYS A 677 16.21 -4.32 -45.52
CA LYS A 677 15.25 -4.78 -44.50
C LYS A 677 15.53 -4.21 -43.10
N GLU A 678 16.25 -3.10 -43.04
CA GLU A 678 16.59 -2.38 -41.81
C GLU A 678 15.40 -1.53 -41.33
N ASN A 679 15.16 -1.53 -40.01
CA ASN A 679 14.14 -0.67 -39.39
C ASN A 679 14.73 0.74 -39.14
N TRP A 680 13.90 1.76 -39.32
CA TRP A 680 14.18 3.16 -38.99
C TRP A 680 13.05 3.66 -38.09
N ILE A 681 13.40 4.37 -37.02
CA ILE A 681 12.44 4.90 -36.04
C ILE A 681 12.44 6.41 -36.10
N TYR A 682 11.26 6.99 -36.27
CA TYR A 682 11.06 8.43 -36.30
C TYR A 682 10.19 8.81 -35.11
N VAL A 683 10.71 9.69 -34.25
CA VAL A 683 10.04 10.16 -33.04
C VAL A 683 9.84 11.66 -33.18
N LYS A 684 8.60 12.08 -33.42
CA LYS A 684 8.24 13.50 -33.39
C LYS A 684 7.71 13.84 -31.99
N ILE A 685 8.28 14.86 -31.37
CA ILE A 685 7.94 15.36 -30.03
C ILE A 685 7.67 16.84 -30.20
N ASP A 686 6.43 17.29 -30.00
CA ASP A 686 6.02 18.67 -30.30
C ASP A 686 6.41 19.03 -31.75
N ASN A 687 7.28 20.02 -31.94
CA ASN A 687 7.75 20.49 -33.25
C ASN A 687 9.15 19.99 -33.62
N VAL A 688 9.70 19.02 -32.88
CA VAL A 688 11.05 18.47 -33.10
C VAL A 688 10.96 17.03 -33.59
N GLU A 689 11.74 16.71 -34.62
CA GLU A 689 11.84 15.37 -35.21
C GLU A 689 13.18 14.72 -34.87
N VAL A 690 13.12 13.47 -34.40
CA VAL A 690 14.29 12.63 -34.09
C VAL A 690 14.25 11.39 -34.96
N GLU A 691 15.26 11.20 -35.80
CA GLU A 691 15.44 9.99 -36.62
C GLU A 691 16.47 9.07 -35.96
N LEU A 692 16.15 7.79 -35.77
CA LEU A 692 17.08 6.74 -35.35
C LEU A 692 17.21 5.69 -36.46
N TYR A 693 18.43 5.44 -36.94
CA TYR A 693 18.69 4.56 -38.08
C TYR A 693 20.01 3.81 -37.94
N PRO A 694 20.15 2.60 -38.51
CA PRO A 694 21.40 1.88 -38.57
C PRO A 694 22.35 2.50 -39.60
N LYS A 695 23.63 2.62 -39.22
CA LYS A 695 24.74 3.05 -40.08
C LYS A 695 26.03 2.44 -39.53
N ASP A 696 26.79 1.76 -40.40
CA ASP A 696 28.07 1.12 -40.08
C ASP A 696 28.01 0.12 -38.90
N GLY A 697 26.90 -0.63 -38.78
CA GLY A 697 26.70 -1.61 -37.71
C GLY A 697 26.38 -1.01 -36.34
N ALA A 698 26.04 0.26 -36.26
CA ALA A 698 25.57 0.93 -35.03
C ALA A 698 24.33 1.78 -35.30
N ILE A 699 23.54 2.06 -34.27
CA ILE A 699 22.45 3.04 -34.37
C ILE A 699 23.03 4.46 -34.30
N LYS A 700 22.56 5.33 -35.20
CA LYS A 700 22.82 6.77 -35.22
C LYS A 700 21.52 7.53 -35.00
N ALA A 701 21.64 8.79 -34.59
CA ALA A 701 20.53 9.69 -34.35
C ALA A 701 20.71 10.99 -35.13
N LYS A 702 19.63 11.51 -35.72
CA LYS A 702 19.53 12.91 -36.16
C LYS A 702 18.47 13.63 -35.35
N VAL A 703 18.61 14.95 -35.26
CA VAL A 703 17.56 15.86 -34.77
C VAL A 703 17.34 16.93 -35.83
N ASN A 704 16.09 17.08 -36.30
CA ASN A 704 15.71 17.97 -37.41
C ASN A 704 16.65 17.85 -38.63
N GLY A 705 16.94 16.61 -39.04
CA GLY A 705 17.85 16.29 -40.16
C GLY A 705 19.36 16.33 -39.86
N VAL A 706 19.81 16.89 -38.73
CA VAL A 706 21.23 17.02 -38.39
C VAL A 706 21.73 15.81 -37.59
N GLU A 707 22.73 15.08 -38.11
CA GLU A 707 23.31 13.89 -37.46
C GLU A 707 24.08 14.28 -36.17
N LEU A 708 23.76 13.64 -35.05
CA LEU A 708 24.37 13.93 -33.75
C LEU A 708 25.79 13.37 -33.66
N SER A 709 26.77 14.27 -33.52
CA SER A 709 28.19 13.91 -33.41
C SER A 709 28.60 13.35 -32.05
N LYS A 710 27.83 13.62 -30.99
CA LYS A 710 28.07 13.16 -29.61
C LYS A 710 26.75 12.86 -28.88
N LEU A 711 26.80 11.93 -27.94
CA LEU A 711 25.74 11.63 -26.97
C LEU A 711 26.34 11.63 -25.55
N PRO A 712 25.58 11.98 -24.49
CA PRO A 712 24.16 12.35 -24.52
C PRO A 712 23.90 13.70 -25.21
N TYR A 713 22.67 13.88 -25.67
CA TYR A 713 22.16 15.14 -26.22
C TYR A 713 20.95 15.60 -25.41
N ASP A 714 21.10 16.71 -24.71
CA ASP A 714 20.01 17.43 -24.05
C ASP A 714 19.45 18.49 -25.02
N GLN A 715 18.15 18.47 -25.29
CA GLN A 715 17.52 19.48 -26.13
C GLN A 715 17.53 20.85 -25.40
N PRO A 716 17.90 21.97 -26.05
CA PRO A 716 18.16 23.25 -25.36
C PRO A 716 17.01 23.83 -24.51
N GLU A 717 15.76 23.53 -24.84
CA GLU A 717 14.57 23.98 -24.10
C GLU A 717 14.18 22.99 -22.97
N GLY A 718 14.96 21.92 -22.77
CA GLY A 718 14.70 20.87 -21.77
C GLY A 718 13.49 19.99 -22.09
N LYS A 719 13.10 19.87 -23.37
CA LYS A 719 11.92 19.08 -23.78
C LYS A 719 12.17 17.57 -23.72
N PHE A 720 13.33 17.12 -24.20
CA PHE A 720 13.72 15.71 -24.23
C PHE A 720 15.25 15.56 -24.16
N ASN A 721 15.70 14.33 -23.93
CA ASN A 721 17.12 13.95 -23.91
C ASN A 721 17.33 12.63 -24.66
N ILE A 722 18.47 12.51 -25.35
CA ILE A 722 18.87 11.31 -26.09
C ILE A 722 20.16 10.76 -25.46
N LYS A 723 20.20 9.46 -25.16
CA LYS A 723 21.36 8.77 -24.59
C LYS A 723 21.72 7.54 -25.40
N LYS A 724 23.01 7.17 -25.39
CA LYS A 724 23.42 5.80 -25.73
C LYS A 724 23.04 4.88 -24.56
N SER A 725 22.40 3.75 -24.85
CA SER A 725 21.98 2.76 -23.86
C SER A 725 22.35 1.39 -24.39
N SER A 726 23.19 0.65 -23.64
CA SER A 726 23.83 -0.61 -24.09
C SER A 726 24.39 -0.54 -25.53
N GLU A 727 23.77 -1.27 -26.46
CA GLU A 727 24.13 -1.36 -27.88
C GLU A 727 23.32 -0.38 -28.76
N GLY A 728 22.27 0.23 -28.21
CA GLY A 728 21.31 1.10 -28.90
C GLY A 728 21.31 2.56 -28.44
N ILE A 729 20.22 3.26 -28.82
CA ILE A 729 19.94 4.65 -28.44
C ILE A 729 18.56 4.72 -27.77
N SER A 730 18.46 5.49 -26.68
CA SER A 730 17.23 5.81 -25.96
C SER A 730 16.88 7.29 -26.09
N VAL A 731 15.61 7.61 -26.36
CA VAL A 731 15.02 8.95 -26.35
C VAL A 731 14.05 9.07 -25.17
N PHE A 732 14.25 10.05 -24.29
CA PHE A 732 13.45 10.27 -23.08
C PHE A 732 12.69 11.59 -23.17
N ALA A 733 11.36 11.55 -23.16
CA ALA A 733 10.49 12.74 -23.20
C ALA A 733 9.28 12.64 -22.25
N PRO A 734 9.47 12.33 -20.95
CA PRO A 734 8.37 11.96 -20.04
C PRO A 734 7.34 13.08 -19.80
N ARG A 735 7.71 14.35 -20.05
CA ARG A 735 6.79 15.50 -20.02
C ARG A 735 5.75 15.48 -21.15
N PHE A 736 6.06 14.82 -22.26
CA PHE A 736 5.19 14.71 -23.44
C PHE A 736 4.41 13.39 -23.49
N GLY A 737 4.70 12.44 -22.60
CA GLY A 737 4.02 11.14 -22.53
C GLY A 737 4.93 9.94 -22.80
N LEU A 738 6.09 10.15 -23.44
CA LEU A 738 7.07 9.10 -23.75
C LEU A 738 8.07 8.93 -22.60
N GLN A 739 7.94 7.85 -21.84
CA GLN A 739 8.90 7.51 -20.78
C GLN A 739 10.26 7.13 -21.38
N GLU A 740 10.28 6.32 -22.45
CA GLU A 740 11.47 5.94 -23.21
C GLU A 740 11.08 5.43 -24.61
N VAL A 741 11.82 5.81 -25.65
CA VAL A 741 11.86 5.09 -26.94
C VAL A 741 13.27 4.57 -27.13
N TYR A 742 13.44 3.25 -27.10
CA TYR A 742 14.73 2.57 -27.24
C TYR A 742 14.79 1.80 -28.56
N PHE A 743 15.92 1.91 -29.26
CA PHE A 743 16.17 1.22 -30.52
C PHE A 743 17.60 0.65 -30.60
N ASP A 744 17.70 -0.64 -30.91
CA ASP A 744 18.92 -1.34 -31.31
C ASP A 744 18.72 -2.14 -32.61
N LEU A 745 19.76 -2.83 -33.08
CA LEU A 745 19.71 -3.60 -34.33
C LEU A 745 18.70 -4.77 -34.32
N ALA A 746 18.21 -5.19 -33.15
CA ALA A 746 17.34 -6.37 -33.00
C ALA A 746 15.90 -6.02 -32.58
N SER A 747 15.71 -4.88 -31.91
CA SER A 747 14.48 -4.55 -31.20
C SER A 747 14.18 -3.06 -31.12
N VAL A 748 12.88 -2.76 -31.09
CA VAL A 748 12.32 -1.45 -30.78
C VAL A 748 11.50 -1.58 -29.50
N LYS A 749 11.61 -0.62 -28.59
CA LYS A 749 10.77 -0.54 -27.39
C LYS A 749 10.21 0.86 -27.22
N VAL A 750 8.93 0.95 -26.92
CA VAL A 750 8.23 2.20 -26.61
C VAL A 750 7.63 2.04 -25.22
N GLN A 751 8.04 2.91 -24.30
CA GLN A 751 7.47 3.02 -22.96
C GLN A 751 6.72 4.34 -22.82
N ILE A 752 5.46 4.27 -22.38
CA ILE A 752 4.64 5.44 -22.07
C ILE A 752 4.48 5.60 -20.57
N VAL A 753 4.37 6.86 -20.13
CA VAL A 753 4.07 7.21 -18.73
C VAL A 753 2.63 6.83 -18.37
N ASP A 754 2.39 6.56 -17.09
CA ASP A 754 1.10 6.06 -16.59
C ASP A 754 -0.10 6.96 -16.94
N TRP A 755 0.08 8.29 -16.96
CA TRP A 755 -1.00 9.23 -17.30
C TRP A 755 -1.39 9.24 -18.80
N MET A 756 -0.67 8.51 -19.66
CA MET A 756 -1.01 8.28 -21.07
C MET A 756 -1.77 6.97 -21.33
N ARG A 757 -2.05 6.16 -20.31
CA ARG A 757 -2.98 5.03 -20.44
C ARG A 757 -4.35 5.49 -20.91
N SER A 758 -4.97 4.71 -21.79
CA SER A 758 -6.23 5.01 -22.48
C SER A 758 -6.22 6.28 -23.34
N LYS A 759 -5.04 6.85 -23.64
CA LYS A 759 -4.86 8.06 -24.45
C LYS A 759 -3.94 7.88 -25.66
N THR A 760 -3.28 6.73 -25.75
CA THR A 760 -2.48 6.37 -26.92
C THR A 760 -3.27 5.53 -27.91
N CYS A 761 -2.89 5.60 -29.17
CA CYS A 761 -3.35 4.68 -30.21
C CYS A 761 -2.22 4.42 -31.23
N GLY A 762 -2.40 3.43 -32.10
CA GLY A 762 -1.33 2.83 -32.91
C GLY A 762 -1.23 1.32 -32.67
N LEU A 763 -0.26 0.69 -33.31
CA LEU A 763 0.01 -0.75 -33.17
C LEU A 763 0.18 -1.22 -31.72
N CYS A 764 0.75 -0.37 -30.86
CA CYS A 764 1.03 -0.68 -29.45
C CYS A 764 -0.21 -0.72 -28.55
N GLY A 765 -1.39 -0.31 -29.05
CA GLY A 765 -2.65 -0.29 -28.29
C GLY A 765 -2.82 0.93 -27.37
N THR A 766 -3.82 0.83 -26.49
CA THR A 766 -4.28 1.90 -25.59
C THR A 766 -3.70 1.84 -24.18
N ALA A 767 -3.09 0.71 -23.77
CA ALA A 767 -2.56 0.48 -22.42
C ALA A 767 -3.63 0.49 -21.29
N ASP A 768 -4.87 0.12 -21.62
CA ASP A 768 -6.03 0.15 -20.71
C ASP A 768 -6.32 -1.19 -20.02
N GLY A 769 -5.61 -2.25 -20.39
CA GLY A 769 -5.74 -3.62 -19.86
C GLY A 769 -6.77 -4.51 -20.56
N GLU A 770 -7.49 -4.06 -21.59
CA GLU A 770 -8.51 -4.84 -22.31
C GLU A 770 -7.92 -5.67 -23.47
N ILE A 771 -7.24 -6.76 -23.10
CA ILE A 771 -6.62 -7.72 -24.04
C ILE A 771 -7.58 -8.30 -25.10
N ARG A 772 -8.91 -8.25 -24.90
CA ARG A 772 -9.89 -8.79 -25.86
C ARG A 772 -10.14 -7.85 -27.03
N LYS A 773 -9.90 -6.55 -26.87
CA LYS A 773 -10.18 -5.49 -27.86
C LYS A 773 -8.91 -4.79 -28.37
N GLU A 774 -7.79 -5.50 -28.33
CA GLU A 774 -6.47 -4.99 -28.75
C GLU A 774 -6.42 -4.47 -30.19
N PHE A 775 -7.21 -5.06 -31.09
CA PHE A 775 -7.08 -4.86 -32.54
C PHE A 775 -7.98 -3.70 -33.03
N GLU A 776 -7.85 -2.55 -32.38
CA GLU A 776 -8.55 -1.32 -32.77
C GLU A 776 -7.85 -0.61 -33.93
N THR A 777 -8.52 -0.51 -35.07
CA THR A 777 -8.09 0.26 -36.25
C THR A 777 -8.26 1.77 -36.01
N PRO A 778 -7.62 2.66 -36.81
CA PRO A 778 -7.77 4.11 -36.67
C PRO A 778 -9.22 4.62 -36.67
N ASN A 779 -10.13 3.90 -37.35
CA ASN A 779 -11.57 4.22 -37.42
C ASN A 779 -12.37 3.67 -36.22
N LYS A 780 -11.70 3.32 -35.11
CA LYS A 780 -12.29 2.73 -33.88
C LYS A 780 -13.05 1.42 -34.10
N ARG A 781 -12.75 0.71 -35.19
CA ARG A 781 -13.29 -0.61 -35.50
C ARG A 781 -12.36 -1.69 -35.01
N GLN A 782 -12.96 -2.73 -34.42
CA GLN A 782 -12.27 -3.94 -33.99
C GLN A 782 -12.18 -4.94 -35.15
N THR A 783 -10.96 -5.35 -35.50
CA THR A 783 -10.74 -6.50 -36.41
C THR A 783 -10.31 -7.73 -35.62
N GLU A 784 -10.50 -8.91 -36.20
CA GLU A 784 -10.06 -10.19 -35.62
C GLU A 784 -8.68 -10.62 -36.15
N ASN A 785 -8.21 -10.00 -37.23
CA ASN A 785 -6.97 -10.38 -37.89
C ASN A 785 -5.82 -9.41 -37.55
N ALA A 786 -4.76 -9.92 -36.93
CA ALA A 786 -3.60 -9.15 -36.50
C ALA A 786 -2.83 -8.46 -37.65
N VAL A 787 -2.83 -9.06 -38.85
CA VAL A 787 -2.17 -8.48 -40.04
C VAL A 787 -3.02 -7.37 -40.63
N SER A 788 -4.34 -7.54 -40.72
CA SER A 788 -5.26 -6.46 -41.12
C SER A 788 -5.23 -5.28 -40.14
N PHE A 789 -5.23 -5.55 -38.83
CA PHE A 789 -4.99 -4.55 -37.80
C PHE A 789 -3.71 -3.78 -38.07
N ALA A 790 -2.59 -4.47 -38.26
CA ALA A 790 -1.31 -3.83 -38.51
C ALA A 790 -1.32 -2.99 -39.80
N HIS A 791 -1.88 -3.52 -40.88
CA HIS A 791 -2.01 -2.82 -42.17
C HIS A 791 -2.86 -1.55 -42.07
N SER A 792 -3.88 -1.52 -41.20
CA SER A 792 -4.70 -0.34 -40.98
C SER A 792 -3.94 0.85 -40.35
N TRP A 793 -2.82 0.61 -39.67
CA TRP A 793 -1.96 1.63 -39.05
C TRP A 793 -0.81 2.12 -39.95
N VAL A 794 -0.85 1.78 -41.24
CA VAL A 794 0.12 2.22 -42.25
C VAL A 794 -0.29 3.59 -42.79
N LEU A 795 0.66 4.51 -42.89
CA LEU A 795 0.44 5.82 -43.53
C LEU A 795 0.54 5.63 -45.05
N PRO A 796 -0.56 5.80 -45.83
CA PRO A 796 -0.55 5.55 -47.26
C PRO A 796 0.19 6.66 -48.02
N GLY A 797 0.84 6.29 -49.12
CA GLY A 797 1.46 7.24 -50.04
C GLY A 797 0.40 7.97 -50.87
N LYS A 798 0.59 9.28 -51.08
CA LYS A 798 -0.34 10.10 -51.88
C LYS A 798 -0.13 9.94 -53.38
N SER A 799 1.10 9.68 -53.80
CA SER A 799 1.49 9.46 -55.19
C SER A 799 2.82 8.72 -55.23
N CYS A 800 3.16 8.10 -56.37
CA CYS A 800 4.46 7.46 -56.57
C CYS A 800 5.63 8.46 -56.71
N ARG A 801 5.37 9.77 -56.64
CA ARG A 801 6.37 10.86 -56.57
C ARG A 801 6.56 11.41 -55.15
N ASP A 802 5.89 10.84 -54.16
CA ASP A 802 5.98 11.27 -52.77
C ASP A 802 7.38 10.99 -52.20
N ALA A 803 7.97 11.97 -51.51
CA ALA A 803 9.26 11.84 -50.83
C ALA A 803 9.23 10.80 -49.69
N SER A 804 8.04 10.35 -49.27
CA SER A 804 7.89 9.21 -48.36
C SER A 804 8.36 7.86 -48.95
N GLU A 805 8.45 7.75 -50.29
CA GLU A 805 8.70 6.51 -51.05
C GLU A 805 7.68 5.38 -50.76
N CYS A 806 6.52 5.72 -50.18
CA CYS A 806 5.46 4.76 -49.92
C CYS A 806 4.63 4.54 -51.18
N TYR A 807 4.82 3.40 -51.85
CA TYR A 807 4.13 3.06 -53.10
C TYR A 807 2.79 2.32 -52.90
N MET A 808 2.17 2.45 -51.72
CA MET A 808 0.98 1.72 -51.31
C MET A 808 -0.11 2.64 -50.76
N ASN A 809 -1.36 2.28 -51.00
CA ASN A 809 -2.57 2.93 -50.52
C ASN A 809 -3.50 1.91 -49.83
N LEU A 810 -4.42 2.40 -49.01
CA LEU A 810 -5.45 1.61 -48.33
C LEU A 810 -6.77 1.70 -49.09
N GLU A 811 -7.25 0.57 -49.62
CA GLU A 811 -8.42 0.53 -50.51
C GLU A 811 -9.44 -0.54 -50.10
N SER A 812 -10.72 -0.33 -50.44
CA SER A 812 -11.75 -1.36 -50.32
C SER A 812 -11.69 -2.28 -51.53
N VAL A 813 -11.53 -3.58 -51.30
CA VAL A 813 -11.37 -4.58 -52.36
C VAL A 813 -12.68 -5.32 -52.61
N LYS A 814 -13.00 -5.57 -53.88
CA LYS A 814 -14.14 -6.40 -54.28
C LYS A 814 -13.75 -7.88 -54.15
N LEU A 815 -14.63 -8.69 -53.54
CA LEU A 815 -14.50 -10.13 -53.55
C LEU A 815 -14.84 -10.69 -54.94
N GLU A 816 -13.94 -11.49 -55.53
CA GLU A 816 -14.14 -12.09 -56.86
C GLU A 816 -15.06 -13.33 -56.81
N LYS A 817 -15.03 -14.05 -55.68
CA LYS A 817 -15.93 -15.17 -55.39
C LYS A 817 -17.39 -14.72 -55.44
N GLN A 818 -18.21 -15.41 -56.23
CA GLN A 818 -19.65 -15.16 -56.24
C GLN A 818 -20.27 -15.61 -54.91
N VAL A 819 -21.00 -14.71 -54.26
CA VAL A 819 -21.68 -15.00 -52.98
C VAL A 819 -23.18 -14.85 -53.17
N VAL A 820 -23.94 -15.81 -52.63
CA VAL A 820 -25.40 -15.77 -52.59
C VAL A 820 -25.81 -15.48 -51.15
N ILE A 821 -26.49 -14.35 -50.92
CA ILE A 821 -27.01 -13.95 -49.61
C ILE A 821 -28.53 -13.81 -49.74
N HIS A 822 -29.27 -14.44 -48.82
CA HIS A 822 -30.74 -14.51 -48.85
C HIS A 822 -31.34 -14.94 -50.21
N GLY A 823 -30.64 -15.82 -50.94
CA GLY A 823 -31.07 -16.32 -52.26
C GLY A 823 -30.76 -15.42 -53.46
N GLN A 824 -30.14 -14.25 -53.25
CA GLN A 824 -29.76 -13.32 -54.31
C GLN A 824 -28.25 -13.29 -54.53
N GLN A 825 -27.80 -13.22 -55.79
CA GLN A 825 -26.39 -12.98 -56.10
C GLN A 825 -25.97 -11.58 -55.65
N SER A 826 -24.86 -11.51 -54.91
CA SER A 826 -24.37 -10.27 -54.32
C SER A 826 -22.91 -9.99 -54.69
N LYS A 827 -22.57 -8.71 -54.81
CA LYS A 827 -21.20 -8.18 -54.93
C LYS A 827 -20.74 -7.74 -53.55
N CYS A 828 -19.61 -8.25 -53.08
CA CYS A 828 -19.08 -7.96 -51.75
C CYS A 828 -17.83 -7.08 -51.82
N TYR A 829 -17.72 -6.11 -50.92
CA TYR A 829 -16.64 -5.13 -50.83
C TYR A 829 -16.08 -5.09 -49.40
N SER A 830 -14.76 -5.02 -49.24
CA SER A 830 -14.15 -5.07 -47.90
C SER A 830 -14.49 -3.81 -47.10
N VAL A 831 -14.97 -3.99 -45.87
CA VAL A 831 -15.21 -2.88 -44.91
C VAL A 831 -13.99 -2.61 -44.03
N GLU A 832 -13.03 -3.52 -44.02
CA GLU A 832 -11.66 -3.31 -43.56
C GLU A 832 -10.80 -2.92 -44.78
N PRO A 833 -9.96 -1.87 -44.69
CA PRO A 833 -9.10 -1.46 -45.79
C PRO A 833 -7.97 -2.47 -46.02
N VAL A 834 -7.62 -2.70 -47.28
CA VAL A 834 -6.57 -3.62 -47.71
C VAL A 834 -5.49 -2.84 -48.44
N LEU A 835 -4.21 -3.12 -48.13
CA LEU A 835 -3.09 -2.48 -48.82
C LEU A 835 -3.03 -2.90 -50.30
N ARG A 836 -3.00 -1.92 -51.19
CA ARG A 836 -2.79 -2.08 -52.63
C ARG A 836 -1.66 -1.17 -53.10
N CYS A 837 -1.05 -1.52 -54.24
CA CYS A 837 -0.03 -0.66 -54.85
C CYS A 837 -0.73 0.54 -55.50
N LEU A 838 -0.06 1.70 -55.49
CA LEU A 838 -0.53 2.87 -56.21
C LEU A 838 -0.65 2.60 -57.73
N PRO A 839 -1.54 3.32 -58.45
CA PRO A 839 -1.61 3.26 -59.90
C PRO A 839 -0.23 3.49 -60.55
N GLY A 840 0.10 2.69 -61.57
CA GLY A 840 1.44 2.70 -62.20
C GLY A 840 2.50 1.85 -61.49
N CYS A 841 2.14 1.18 -60.39
CA CYS A 841 3.02 0.30 -59.61
C CYS A 841 2.47 -1.13 -59.53
N VAL A 842 3.36 -2.12 -59.47
CA VAL A 842 3.04 -3.56 -59.39
C VAL A 842 3.50 -4.15 -58.07
N ALA A 843 2.77 -5.16 -57.58
CA ALA A 843 3.14 -5.89 -56.37
C ALA A 843 4.38 -6.76 -56.62
N VAL A 844 5.33 -6.70 -55.68
CA VAL A 844 6.54 -7.55 -55.64
C VAL A 844 6.42 -8.62 -54.55
N ARG A 845 5.72 -8.30 -53.46
CA ARG A 845 5.35 -9.26 -52.42
C ARG A 845 3.94 -8.96 -51.91
N THR A 846 3.16 -10.01 -51.75
CA THR A 846 1.80 -9.98 -51.22
C THR A 846 1.68 -10.93 -50.02
N THR A 847 0.57 -10.81 -49.29
CA THR A 847 0.22 -11.67 -48.16
C THR A 847 -1.30 -11.85 -48.07
N THR A 848 -1.77 -12.85 -47.34
CA THR A 848 -3.19 -13.14 -47.18
C THR A 848 -3.73 -12.59 -45.87
N VAL A 849 -4.77 -11.77 -45.96
CA VAL A 849 -5.48 -11.19 -44.82
C VAL A 849 -6.92 -11.70 -44.79
N ASN A 850 -7.44 -12.03 -43.61
CA ASN A 850 -8.86 -12.35 -43.44
C ASN A 850 -9.58 -11.07 -43.03
N VAL A 851 -10.47 -10.56 -43.89
CA VAL A 851 -11.11 -9.25 -43.73
C VAL A 851 -12.63 -9.37 -43.83
N ALA A 852 -13.33 -8.48 -43.13
CA ALA A 852 -14.78 -8.35 -43.26
C ALA A 852 -15.20 -7.71 -44.60
N PHE A 853 -16.30 -8.20 -45.17
CA PHE A 853 -16.95 -7.66 -46.36
C PHE A 853 -18.41 -7.31 -46.10
N HIS A 854 -18.88 -6.24 -46.75
CA HIS A 854 -20.28 -5.89 -46.89
C HIS A 854 -20.74 -6.22 -48.31
N CYS A 855 -21.94 -6.79 -48.44
CA CYS A 855 -22.44 -7.38 -49.67
C CYS A 855 -23.74 -6.71 -50.11
N VAL A 856 -23.80 -6.29 -51.37
CA VAL A 856 -24.98 -5.67 -51.98
C VAL A 856 -25.50 -6.50 -53.16
N PRO A 857 -26.81 -6.48 -53.47
CA PRO A 857 -27.36 -7.18 -54.63
C PRO A 857 -26.62 -6.84 -55.92
N ALA A 858 -26.35 -7.84 -56.77
CA ALA A 858 -25.50 -7.66 -57.96
C ALA A 858 -26.06 -6.64 -58.97
N ALA A 859 -27.37 -6.38 -58.96
CA ALA A 859 -28.05 -5.38 -59.79
C ALA A 859 -27.96 -3.93 -59.24
N SER A 860 -27.36 -3.71 -58.06
CA SER A 860 -27.21 -2.37 -57.49
C SER A 860 -26.10 -1.56 -58.21
N ASN A 861 -26.44 -0.35 -58.62
CA ASN A 861 -25.51 0.61 -59.22
C ASN A 861 -24.83 1.46 -58.14
N LEU A 862 -23.93 0.85 -57.36
CA LEU A 862 -22.98 1.63 -56.55
C LEU A 862 -21.95 2.27 -57.48
N ASN A 863 -22.08 3.57 -57.72
CA ASN A 863 -21.06 4.36 -58.41
C ASN A 863 -19.75 4.32 -57.61
N ARG A 864 -18.64 4.06 -58.32
CA ARG A 864 -17.34 3.70 -57.74
C ARG A 864 -16.75 4.77 -56.80
N SER A 865 -17.14 6.03 -56.94
CA SER A 865 -16.64 7.17 -56.17
C SER A 865 -17.46 7.49 -54.90
N GLU A 866 -18.79 7.54 -54.99
CA GLU A 866 -19.64 7.96 -53.87
C GLU A 866 -19.89 6.84 -52.84
N GLY A 867 -19.82 5.57 -53.25
CA GLY A 867 -19.98 4.44 -52.33
C GLY A 867 -18.78 4.17 -51.43
N GLN A 868 -17.55 4.50 -51.88
CA GLN A 868 -16.30 4.07 -51.25
C GLN A 868 -15.97 4.79 -49.93
N SER A 869 -16.39 6.03 -49.73
CA SER A 869 -16.26 6.69 -48.42
C SER A 869 -17.18 6.05 -47.37
N SER A 870 -18.40 5.67 -47.75
CA SER A 870 -19.38 5.05 -46.84
C SER A 870 -19.16 3.56 -46.58
N ILE A 871 -18.37 2.84 -47.39
CA ILE A 871 -18.21 1.38 -47.26
C ILE A 871 -17.53 0.99 -45.94
N PHE A 872 -16.57 1.80 -45.50
CA PHE A 872 -15.86 1.62 -44.23
C PHE A 872 -16.75 1.88 -43.00
N GLU A 873 -17.98 2.37 -43.18
CA GLU A 873 -18.98 2.54 -42.12
C GLU A 873 -20.05 1.41 -42.12
N LYS A 874 -20.11 0.56 -43.15
CA LYS A 874 -21.10 -0.52 -43.23
C LYS A 874 -20.78 -1.70 -42.31
N SER A 875 -21.81 -2.47 -41.95
CA SER A 875 -21.68 -3.72 -41.20
C SER A 875 -21.04 -4.81 -42.04
N ALA A 876 -20.36 -5.76 -41.38
CA ALA A 876 -19.85 -6.96 -42.01
C ALA A 876 -20.99 -7.98 -42.19
N ASP A 877 -21.13 -8.54 -43.40
CA ASP A 877 -22.06 -9.63 -43.69
C ASP A 877 -21.33 -10.98 -43.74
N ILE A 878 -20.08 -10.99 -44.23
CA ILE A 878 -19.20 -12.15 -44.30
C ILE A 878 -17.73 -11.76 -43.96
N ARG A 879 -16.91 -12.76 -43.62
CA ARG A 879 -15.43 -12.63 -43.56
C ARG A 879 -14.82 -13.61 -44.56
N GLU A 880 -13.88 -13.15 -45.38
CA GLU A 880 -13.20 -13.94 -46.41
C GLU A 880 -11.74 -13.50 -46.56
N THR A 881 -10.92 -14.33 -47.21
CA THR A 881 -9.52 -13.99 -47.49
C THR A 881 -9.37 -13.02 -48.65
N ALA A 882 -8.58 -11.97 -48.46
CA ALA A 882 -8.10 -11.06 -49.50
C ALA A 882 -6.58 -11.05 -49.58
N GLU A 883 -6.05 -10.71 -50.75
CA GLU A 883 -4.61 -10.48 -50.94
C GLU A 883 -4.27 -9.01 -50.65
N ALA A 884 -3.33 -8.79 -49.73
CA ALA A 884 -2.77 -7.49 -49.38
C ALA A 884 -1.36 -7.34 -49.94
N HIS A 885 -1.03 -6.17 -50.49
CA HIS A 885 0.31 -5.89 -51.02
C HIS A 885 1.21 -5.36 -49.88
N VAL A 886 2.42 -5.91 -49.77
CA VAL A 886 3.40 -5.54 -48.72
C VAL A 886 4.75 -5.08 -49.27
N ALA A 887 4.97 -5.19 -50.58
CA ALA A 887 6.03 -4.50 -51.29
C ALA A 887 5.58 -4.22 -52.74
N CYS A 888 5.87 -3.02 -53.24
CA CYS A 888 5.52 -2.59 -54.59
C CYS A 888 6.76 -2.07 -55.34
N ARG A 889 6.67 -2.03 -56.67
CA ARG A 889 7.67 -1.41 -57.56
C ARG A 889 6.93 -0.62 -58.64
N CYS A 890 7.26 0.65 -58.77
CA CYS A 890 6.68 1.53 -59.79
C CYS A 890 7.48 1.50 -61.08
N SER A 891 6.83 1.79 -62.21
CA SER A 891 7.50 2.00 -63.49
C SER A 891 8.15 3.39 -63.54
N ALA A 892 9.12 3.60 -64.45
CA ALA A 892 9.70 4.92 -64.69
C ALA A 892 8.69 5.94 -65.29
N GLN A 893 7.53 5.46 -65.76
CA GLN A 893 6.44 6.27 -66.29
C GLN A 893 5.44 6.72 -65.20
N CYS A 894 5.76 6.54 -63.92
CA CYS A 894 4.92 7.00 -62.82
C CYS A 894 5.01 8.53 -62.69
N ALA A 895 4.13 9.23 -63.42
CA ALA A 895 4.19 10.66 -63.71
C ALA A 895 2.90 11.40 -63.33
#